data_AF-A0A1C1D010-F1
#
_entry.id   AF-A0A1C1D010-F1
#
_cell.length_a   1.000
_cell.length_b   1.000
_cell.length_c   1.000
_cell.angle_alpha   90.00
_cell.angle_beta   90.00
_cell.angle_gamma   90.00
#
_symmetry.space_group_name_H-M   'P 1'
#
loop_
_entity.id
_entity.type
_entity.pdbx_description
1 polymer ?
#
loop_
_entity_poly.entity_id
_entity_poly.type
_entity_poly.pdbx_seq_one_letter_code
_entity_poly.pdbx_strand_id
1 'polypeptide(L)'
;MTLNGSKADAAATPSSTGTYDPHDLPDYETDFIRRSDLESFAEALTAPTTEPVTALNDWGPVRQRVKRARVKRKTTRRSKDETREGFVYTLLYYPLLFGVCGWIVFLFIVYNLTRFYIYAYEHLFSWQGQRQMLRRQLQQARTYEEWQGAAHRLDEYLGNEEWKKSDPYSYYNHQTVKKVTLQLADLHRKAVAESQKNVNGLNGLSTLDELKALLESCVKNNFVGVENPRLYSETYIGTKELIQAFIDQVEQSLKFVLDCESITDKEKVSFFRHLELNYGRTALCLSGGATFAYYHFGVIKALLDAGELPEIITGTSGGALVAALVATRTDEELKKLLVPALAYRIRACHEGFTTWIRRWWRTGARFDSLDWAMQCGWFCRGSLTFREAYERTGRILNVSCVPSDPHSPTILNNHITSPDCVIWSAVLASAAVPGILNPIVLMRKTKDGTLVPYSFGNKWKDGSLRTDIPLKALNIHFNVNFSIVSQVNPHINLFFFSPRGSPGRPVTHRKGRGWRGGFLGSTIETSVKLDLQKYLKILRHLELLPRPLGQDWSEIWLQRFSGTVTIWPKSVLSDFWNILSDPSPQRLDRMLMVGQRSCWPQLRFISNRMKVERVILNGLRKGGPIDDGQHVPDPIHEQQAQEALFRARRRPGLDQDTSATDDEHLNAPHSPARRHSTIIEELTRQASVLWNDHEVTEGEEDPVTTDEGEADGDDDMVVQSPRAMEDEQSD
;
A
#
# COMPACT_ATOMS: atom_id res chain seq x y z
N MET A 1 -52.31 40.69 -10.22
CA MET A 1 -51.64 41.29 -9.05
C MET A 1 -50.23 40.74 -8.98
N THR A 2 -49.27 41.63 -9.22
CA THR A 2 -47.83 41.44 -9.34
C THR A 2 -47.18 41.07 -8.02
N LEU A 3 -46.39 39.99 -7.97
CA LEU A 3 -45.39 39.78 -6.92
C LEU A 3 -44.12 39.17 -7.53
N ASN A 4 -43.12 40.04 -7.67
CA ASN A 4 -41.71 39.69 -7.79
C ASN A 4 -41.25 39.00 -6.49
N GLY A 5 -40.51 37.90 -6.62
CA GLY A 5 -39.92 37.17 -5.49
C GLY A 5 -38.63 36.48 -5.90
N SER A 6 -37.53 37.00 -5.35
CA SER A 6 -36.13 36.59 -5.47
C SER A 6 -35.84 35.09 -5.26
N LYS A 7 -34.99 34.52 -6.13
CA LYS A 7 -34.06 33.41 -5.82
C LYS A 7 -32.75 33.71 -6.58
N ALA A 8 -31.77 34.29 -5.90
CA ALA A 8 -30.74 33.61 -5.11
C ALA A 8 -29.79 32.82 -6.02
N ASP A 9 -28.57 33.33 -6.08
CA ASP A 9 -27.39 32.87 -6.79
C ASP A 9 -27.26 31.34 -6.84
N ALA A 10 -27.56 30.76 -8.00
CA ALA A 10 -27.18 29.40 -8.31
C ALA A 10 -25.67 29.37 -8.56
N ALA A 11 -24.94 28.93 -7.54
CA ALA A 11 -23.52 28.60 -7.60
C ALA A 11 -23.23 27.79 -8.88
N ALA A 12 -22.33 28.33 -9.70
CA ALA A 12 -21.85 27.70 -10.92
C ALA A 12 -21.30 26.30 -10.61
N THR A 13 -21.98 25.29 -11.12
CA THR A 13 -21.46 23.92 -11.21
C THR A 13 -20.36 23.94 -12.28
N PRO A 14 -19.11 23.56 -11.97
CA PRO A 14 -18.06 23.53 -12.98
C PRO A 14 -18.32 22.32 -13.89
N SER A 15 -19.01 22.55 -15.00
CA SER A 15 -19.08 21.60 -16.10
C SER A 15 -17.66 21.35 -16.60
N SER A 16 -17.20 20.11 -16.50
CA SER A 16 -15.87 19.61 -16.87
C SER A 16 -15.64 19.59 -18.39
N THR A 17 -15.73 20.73 -19.06
CA THR A 17 -15.03 20.91 -20.34
C THR A 17 -13.55 21.00 -20.02
N GLY A 18 -12.87 19.85 -20.03
CA GLY A 18 -11.44 19.76 -19.77
C GLY A 18 -10.70 20.75 -20.67
N THR A 19 -10.12 21.77 -20.05
CA THR A 19 -9.41 22.79 -20.79
C THR A 19 -8.11 22.19 -21.35
N TYR A 20 -7.92 22.43 -22.64
CA TYR A 20 -6.75 21.99 -23.40
C TYR A 20 -5.68 23.08 -23.48
N ASP A 21 -5.89 24.20 -22.78
CA ASP A 21 -4.99 25.34 -22.77
C ASP A 21 -3.89 25.12 -21.70
N PRO A 22 -2.59 25.15 -22.07
CA PRO A 22 -1.51 25.07 -21.09
C PRO A 22 -1.53 26.20 -20.05
N HIS A 23 -2.07 27.39 -20.37
CA HIS A 23 -2.07 28.54 -19.47
C HIS A 23 -3.08 28.42 -18.32
N ASP A 24 -4.00 27.45 -18.40
CA ASP A 24 -4.92 27.14 -17.30
C ASP A 24 -4.25 26.37 -16.16
N LEU A 25 -3.06 25.80 -16.41
CA LEU A 25 -2.28 25.16 -15.35
C LEU A 25 -1.65 26.21 -14.44
N PRO A 26 -1.90 26.15 -13.12
CA PRO A 26 -1.21 27.02 -12.18
C PRO A 26 0.29 26.73 -12.22
N ASP A 27 1.10 27.80 -12.10
CA ASP A 27 2.56 27.74 -12.13
C ASP A 27 3.14 27.10 -13.43
N TYR A 28 2.40 27.17 -14.56
CA TYR A 28 2.83 26.55 -15.82
C TYR A 28 4.14 27.10 -16.37
N GLU A 29 4.55 28.32 -16.03
CA GLU A 29 5.83 28.90 -16.49
C GLU A 29 6.90 28.90 -15.39
N THR A 30 6.56 28.47 -14.18
CA THR A 30 7.47 28.53 -13.04
C THR A 30 8.41 27.33 -13.04
N ASP A 31 9.71 27.59 -13.07
CA ASP A 31 10.74 26.58 -12.79
C ASP A 31 11.11 26.63 -11.31
N PHE A 32 10.75 25.57 -10.58
CA PHE A 32 10.93 25.52 -9.13
C PHE A 32 12.32 25.07 -8.69
N ILE A 33 13.08 24.38 -9.56
CA ILE A 33 14.43 23.90 -9.23
C ILE A 33 15.45 25.02 -9.43
N ARG A 34 16.33 25.19 -8.44
CA ARG A 34 17.47 26.10 -8.53
C ARG A 34 18.59 25.47 -9.36
N ARG A 35 19.31 26.27 -10.14
CA ARG A 35 20.46 25.78 -10.93
C ARG A 35 21.56 25.18 -10.07
N SER A 36 21.83 25.77 -8.90
CA SER A 36 22.79 25.26 -7.92
C SER A 36 22.49 23.81 -7.50
N ASP A 37 21.22 23.46 -7.36
CA ASP A 37 20.78 22.15 -6.90
C ASP A 37 21.07 21.08 -7.98
N LEU A 38 20.90 21.43 -9.26
CA LEU A 38 21.23 20.56 -10.39
C LEU A 38 22.75 20.38 -10.53
N GLU A 39 23.54 21.43 -10.28
CA GLU A 39 25.00 21.35 -10.31
C GLU A 39 25.53 20.41 -9.22
N SER A 40 25.04 20.55 -7.97
CA SER A 40 25.38 19.62 -6.88
C SER A 40 24.98 18.18 -7.18
N PHE A 41 23.86 17.98 -7.87
CA PHE A 41 23.42 16.65 -8.30
C PHE A 41 24.30 16.07 -9.41
N ALA A 42 24.70 16.89 -10.39
CA ALA A 42 25.63 16.48 -11.44
C ALA A 42 26.97 16.03 -10.85
N GLU A 43 27.50 16.80 -9.89
CA GLU A 43 28.71 16.46 -9.15
C GLU A 43 28.55 15.11 -8.43
N ALA A 44 27.45 14.92 -7.70
CA ALA A 44 27.15 13.69 -6.99
C ALA A 44 27.06 12.44 -7.90
N LEU A 45 26.50 12.57 -9.11
CA LEU A 45 26.40 11.45 -10.06
C LEU A 45 27.77 11.02 -10.61
N THR A 46 28.67 11.99 -10.80
CA THR A 46 30.04 11.77 -11.31
C THR A 46 31.04 11.36 -10.24
N ALA A 47 30.74 11.65 -8.97
CA ALA A 47 31.56 11.24 -7.84
C ALA A 47 31.75 9.71 -7.85
N PRO A 48 32.98 9.20 -7.65
CA PRO A 48 33.20 7.77 -7.54
C PRO A 48 32.39 7.24 -6.35
N THR A 49 31.66 6.13 -6.54
CA THR A 49 31.01 5.42 -5.44
C THR A 49 32.08 5.13 -4.40
N THR A 50 31.96 5.73 -3.22
CA THR A 50 32.93 5.51 -2.14
C THR A 50 33.04 4.02 -1.88
N GLU A 51 34.28 3.52 -1.85
CA GLU A 51 34.55 2.14 -1.44
C GLU A 51 33.89 1.92 -0.06
N PRO A 52 33.24 0.77 0.19
CA PRO A 52 32.65 0.49 1.49
C PRO A 52 33.72 0.73 2.55
N VAL A 53 33.34 1.42 3.62
CA VAL A 53 34.24 1.66 4.74
C VAL A 53 34.56 0.28 5.33
N THR A 54 35.63 -0.33 4.87
CA THR A 54 36.22 -1.47 5.54
C THR A 54 36.68 -0.93 6.88
N ALA A 55 36.10 -1.42 7.97
CA ALA A 55 36.67 -1.23 9.29
C ALA A 55 38.09 -1.79 9.24
N LEU A 56 39.06 -0.90 9.02
CA LEU A 56 40.44 -1.22 9.31
C LEU A 56 40.46 -1.41 10.82
N ASN A 57 40.60 -2.66 11.27
CA ASN A 57 40.75 -2.99 12.68
C ASN A 57 41.69 -1.97 13.34
N ASP A 58 41.24 -1.35 14.43
CA ASP A 58 42.01 -0.38 15.23
C ASP A 58 43.33 -0.95 15.80
N TRP A 59 43.58 -2.24 15.57
CA TRP A 59 44.80 -2.98 15.90
C TRP A 59 45.93 -2.86 14.85
N GLY A 60 45.74 -2.10 13.77
CA GLY A 60 46.78 -1.87 12.76
C GLY A 60 47.92 -0.95 13.27
N PRO A 61 49.21 -1.31 13.12
CA PRO A 61 50.31 -0.50 13.62
C PRO A 61 50.39 0.85 12.89
N VAL A 62 50.29 1.95 13.64
CA VAL A 62 50.21 3.37 13.21
C VAL A 62 51.42 3.87 12.37
N ARG A 63 52.44 3.04 12.11
CA ARG A 63 53.67 3.44 11.37
C ARG A 63 54.21 2.39 10.40
N GLN A 64 53.36 1.61 9.73
CA GLN A 64 53.88 0.79 8.63
C GLN A 64 54.14 1.65 7.38
N ARG A 65 55.42 1.83 7.01
CA ARG A 65 55.81 2.44 5.72
C ARG A 65 55.35 1.55 4.57
N VAL A 66 54.15 1.79 4.05
CA VAL A 66 53.68 1.14 2.83
C VAL A 66 54.47 1.70 1.65
N LYS A 67 55.34 0.88 1.06
CA LYS A 67 55.97 1.19 -0.23
C LYS A 67 54.84 1.40 -1.23
N ARG A 68 54.71 2.61 -1.79
CA ARG A 68 53.77 2.94 -2.88
C ARG A 68 54.19 2.20 -4.15
N ALA A 69 53.93 0.90 -4.21
CA ALA A 69 53.93 0.19 -5.48
C ALA A 69 52.76 0.76 -6.31
N ARG A 70 53.06 1.25 -7.52
CA ARG A 70 52.06 1.56 -8.55
C ARG A 70 51.36 0.27 -8.98
N VAL A 71 50.52 -0.28 -8.11
CA VAL A 71 49.59 -1.32 -8.49
C VAL A 71 48.48 -0.60 -9.24
N LYS A 72 48.44 -0.77 -10.57
CA LYS A 72 47.24 -0.45 -11.35
C LYS A 72 46.06 -1.02 -10.59
N ARG A 73 45.18 -0.15 -10.06
CA ARG A 73 43.93 -0.53 -9.38
C ARG A 73 43.20 -1.51 -10.31
N LYS A 74 43.38 -2.81 -10.07
CA LYS A 74 42.48 -3.83 -10.61
C LYS A 74 41.16 -3.52 -9.93
N THR A 75 40.15 -3.16 -10.71
CA THR A 75 38.76 -3.10 -10.25
C THR A 75 38.52 -4.34 -9.42
N THR A 76 38.14 -4.18 -8.15
CA THR A 76 37.78 -5.27 -7.25
C THR A 76 36.84 -6.18 -8.03
N ARG A 77 37.32 -7.37 -8.40
CA ARG A 77 36.46 -8.36 -9.05
C ARG A 77 35.47 -8.74 -7.97
N ARG A 78 34.20 -8.38 -8.19
CA ARG A 78 33.05 -8.82 -7.40
C ARG A 78 33.24 -10.30 -7.06
N SER A 79 33.05 -10.69 -5.80
CA SER A 79 33.12 -12.10 -5.40
C SER A 79 32.30 -12.93 -6.37
N LYS A 80 32.83 -14.09 -6.77
CA LYS A 80 32.07 -15.03 -7.61
C LYS A 80 30.89 -15.52 -6.78
N ASP A 81 29.69 -15.49 -7.34
CA ASP A 81 28.49 -16.07 -6.75
C ASP A 81 28.71 -17.59 -6.63
N GLU A 82 28.90 -18.10 -5.41
CA GLU A 82 29.18 -19.52 -5.14
C GLU A 82 27.98 -20.43 -5.48
N THR A 83 26.77 -19.86 -5.54
CA THR A 83 25.51 -20.58 -5.84
C THR A 83 25.45 -21.20 -7.23
N ARG A 84 26.32 -20.76 -8.15
CA ARG A 84 26.36 -21.21 -9.55
C ARG A 84 27.50 -22.20 -9.81
N GLU A 85 27.99 -22.85 -8.76
CA GLU A 85 29.07 -23.81 -8.84
C GLU A 85 28.55 -25.26 -8.82
N GLY A 86 29.13 -26.10 -9.68
CA GLY A 86 28.75 -27.50 -9.79
C GLY A 86 28.69 -27.97 -11.25
N PHE A 87 29.35 -29.08 -11.54
CA PHE A 87 29.29 -29.73 -12.85
C PHE A 87 27.84 -30.06 -13.24
N VAL A 88 27.06 -30.57 -12.28
CA VAL A 88 25.64 -30.91 -12.47
C VAL A 88 24.81 -29.68 -12.79
N TYR A 89 25.02 -28.56 -12.08
CA TYR A 89 24.34 -27.30 -12.37
C TYR A 89 24.65 -26.84 -13.80
N THR A 90 25.94 -26.81 -14.17
CA THR A 90 26.37 -26.36 -15.50
C THR A 90 25.79 -27.22 -16.62
N LEU A 91 25.71 -28.55 -16.41
CA LEU A 91 25.15 -29.50 -17.38
C LEU A 91 23.63 -29.36 -17.51
N LEU A 92 22.91 -29.23 -16.38
CA LEU A 92 21.45 -29.22 -16.34
C LEU A 92 20.83 -27.83 -16.49
N TYR A 93 21.61 -26.76 -16.36
CA TYR A 93 21.14 -25.37 -16.42
C TYR A 93 20.34 -25.08 -17.69
N TYR A 94 20.92 -25.33 -18.87
CA TYR A 94 20.24 -25.05 -20.13
C TYR A 94 19.02 -25.96 -20.37
N PRO A 95 19.09 -27.29 -20.18
CA PRO A 95 17.92 -28.15 -20.27
C PRO A 95 16.77 -27.71 -19.35
N LEU A 96 17.06 -27.40 -18.07
CA LEU A 96 16.07 -26.94 -17.11
C LEU A 96 15.50 -25.57 -17.49
N LEU A 97 16.36 -24.61 -17.87
CA LEU A 97 15.94 -23.29 -18.29
C LEU A 97 14.99 -23.36 -19.49
N PHE A 98 15.36 -24.09 -20.55
CA PHE A 98 14.51 -24.22 -21.74
C PHE A 98 13.24 -25.03 -21.45
N GLY A 99 13.31 -26.09 -20.64
CA GLY A 99 12.15 -26.89 -20.25
C GLY A 99 11.14 -26.08 -19.44
N VAL A 100 11.60 -25.36 -18.41
CA VAL A 100 10.74 -24.52 -17.56
C VAL A 100 10.18 -23.34 -18.35
N CYS A 101 11.01 -22.63 -19.13
CA CYS A 101 10.53 -21.52 -19.96
C CYS A 101 9.52 -22.00 -21.02
N GLY A 102 9.78 -23.14 -21.67
CA GLY A 102 8.87 -23.74 -22.64
C GLY A 102 7.51 -24.09 -22.02
N TRP A 103 7.52 -24.64 -20.81
CA TRP A 103 6.30 -24.93 -20.06
C TRP A 103 5.55 -23.66 -19.63
N ILE A 104 6.26 -22.62 -19.18
CA ILE A 104 5.67 -21.30 -18.87
C ILE A 104 4.98 -20.73 -20.11
N VAL A 105 5.60 -20.79 -21.29
CA VAL A 105 4.99 -20.33 -22.55
C VAL A 105 3.74 -21.14 -22.89
N PHE A 106 3.78 -22.46 -22.73
CA PHE A 106 2.61 -23.32 -22.93
C PHE A 106 1.46 -22.95 -21.97
N LEU A 107 1.74 -22.83 -20.67
CA LEU A 107 0.75 -22.41 -19.67
C LEU A 107 0.20 -21.02 -19.98
N PHE A 108 1.03 -20.09 -20.46
CA PHE A 108 0.59 -18.77 -20.88
C PHE A 108 -0.39 -18.83 -22.07
N ILE A 109 -0.16 -19.71 -23.05
CA ILE A 109 -1.11 -19.93 -24.15
C ILE A 109 -2.43 -20.48 -23.62
N VAL A 110 -2.40 -21.51 -22.77
CA VAL A 110 -3.60 -22.10 -22.15
C VAL A 110 -4.36 -21.06 -21.32
N TYR A 111 -3.64 -20.20 -20.60
CA TYR A 111 -4.22 -19.11 -19.83
C TYR A 111 -5.02 -18.15 -20.72
N ASN A 112 -4.41 -17.70 -21.82
CA ASN A 112 -5.06 -16.77 -22.76
C ASN A 112 -6.27 -17.41 -23.46
N LEU A 113 -6.19 -18.70 -23.84
CA LEU A 113 -7.33 -19.43 -24.40
C LEU A 113 -8.49 -19.56 -23.39
N THR A 114 -8.18 -19.85 -22.13
CA THR A 114 -9.18 -19.91 -21.05
C THR A 114 -9.84 -18.54 -20.85
N ARG A 115 -9.05 -17.47 -20.86
CA ARG A 115 -9.56 -16.08 -20.77
C ARG A 115 -10.45 -15.71 -21.95
N PHE A 116 -10.09 -16.12 -23.16
CA PHE A 116 -10.91 -15.93 -24.34
C PHE A 116 -12.24 -16.69 -24.24
N TYR A 117 -12.21 -17.95 -23.79
CA TYR A 117 -13.42 -18.74 -23.52
C TYR A 117 -14.36 -18.02 -22.53
N ILE A 118 -13.82 -17.55 -21.39
CA ILE A 118 -14.61 -16.80 -20.40
C ILE A 118 -15.21 -15.54 -21.01
N TYR A 119 -14.42 -14.78 -21.78
CA TYR A 119 -14.90 -13.57 -22.45
C TYR A 119 -16.04 -13.87 -23.44
N ALA A 120 -15.87 -14.87 -24.30
CA ALA A 120 -16.88 -15.29 -25.27
C ALA A 120 -18.15 -15.77 -24.57
N TYR A 121 -18.03 -16.56 -23.51
CA TYR A 121 -19.14 -17.00 -22.69
C TYR A 121 -19.90 -15.80 -22.07
N GLU A 122 -19.20 -14.87 -21.43
CA GLU A 122 -19.84 -13.67 -20.87
C GLU A 122 -20.53 -12.83 -21.95
N HIS A 123 -19.94 -12.70 -23.13
CA HIS A 123 -20.50 -11.93 -24.24
C HIS A 123 -21.81 -12.57 -24.74
N LEU A 124 -21.80 -13.87 -25.00
CA LEU A 124 -22.95 -14.59 -25.54
C LEU A 124 -24.16 -14.58 -24.59
N PHE A 125 -23.93 -14.81 -23.29
CA PHE A 125 -25.03 -14.96 -22.32
C PHE A 125 -25.42 -13.67 -21.60
N SER A 126 -24.50 -12.70 -21.44
CA SER A 126 -24.76 -11.54 -20.58
C SER A 126 -24.97 -10.22 -21.32
N TRP A 127 -24.67 -10.13 -22.62
CA TRP A 127 -24.74 -8.88 -23.39
C TRP A 127 -25.97 -8.81 -24.31
N GLN A 128 -27.11 -9.33 -23.86
CA GLN A 128 -28.37 -9.22 -24.59
C GLN A 128 -29.39 -8.33 -23.85
N GLY A 129 -30.20 -7.60 -24.63
CA GLY A 129 -31.35 -6.84 -24.17
C GLY A 129 -31.06 -5.67 -23.23
N GLN A 130 -31.98 -5.45 -22.28
CA GLN A 130 -31.99 -4.30 -21.36
C GLN A 130 -30.73 -4.22 -20.47
N ARG A 131 -30.18 -5.37 -20.06
CA ARG A 131 -28.95 -5.44 -19.26
C ARG A 131 -27.76 -4.77 -19.97
N GLN A 132 -27.65 -4.97 -21.28
CA GLN A 132 -26.56 -4.40 -22.07
C GLN A 132 -26.72 -2.89 -22.22
N MET A 133 -27.95 -2.41 -22.42
CA MET A 133 -28.26 -0.98 -22.49
C MET A 133 -27.86 -0.26 -21.19
N LEU A 134 -28.25 -0.79 -20.03
CA LEU A 134 -27.90 -0.22 -18.72
C LEU A 134 -26.38 -0.24 -18.46
N ARG A 135 -25.70 -1.32 -18.83
CA ARG A 135 -24.23 -1.39 -18.74
C ARG A 135 -23.52 -0.39 -19.66
N ARG A 136 -24.06 -0.14 -20.85
CA ARG A 136 -23.53 0.89 -21.76
C ARG A 136 -23.69 2.28 -21.14
N GLN A 137 -24.84 2.58 -20.52
CA GLN A 137 -25.02 3.83 -19.78
C GLN A 137 -23.98 3.98 -18.67
N LEU A 138 -23.77 2.92 -17.87
CA LEU A 138 -22.74 2.90 -16.82
C LEU A 138 -21.33 3.16 -17.38
N GLN A 139 -21.00 2.60 -18.54
CA GLN A 139 -19.69 2.79 -19.19
C GLN A 139 -19.53 4.16 -19.86
N GLN A 140 -20.63 4.82 -20.23
CA GLN A 140 -20.63 6.12 -20.91
C GLN A 140 -20.73 7.30 -19.95
N ALA A 141 -21.09 7.08 -18.68
CA ALA A 141 -21.20 8.11 -17.64
C ALA A 141 -19.93 8.97 -17.53
N ARG A 142 -20.08 10.30 -17.52
CA ARG A 142 -18.97 11.26 -17.44
C ARG A 142 -18.75 11.80 -16.03
N THR A 143 -19.81 11.84 -15.23
CA THR A 143 -19.75 12.25 -13.82
C THR A 143 -20.02 11.07 -12.90
N TYR A 144 -19.58 11.19 -11.64
CA TYR A 144 -19.87 10.19 -10.62
C TYR A 144 -21.38 10.08 -10.35
N GLU A 145 -22.12 11.20 -10.39
CA GLU A 145 -23.57 11.23 -10.19
C GLU A 145 -24.32 10.46 -11.29
N GLU A 146 -23.96 10.67 -12.56
CA GLU A 146 -24.50 9.90 -13.68
C GLU A 146 -24.19 8.41 -13.54
N TRP A 147 -22.95 8.10 -13.13
CA TRP A 147 -22.52 6.72 -12.92
C TRP A 147 -23.30 6.06 -11.78
N GLN A 148 -23.48 6.77 -10.66
CA GLN A 148 -24.26 6.31 -9.51
C GLN A 148 -25.72 6.06 -9.91
N GLY A 149 -26.34 6.99 -10.63
CA GLY A 149 -27.71 6.81 -11.12
C GLY A 149 -27.86 5.59 -12.04
N ALA A 150 -26.90 5.38 -12.94
CA ALA A 150 -26.87 4.19 -13.80
C ALA A 150 -26.62 2.90 -13.00
N ALA A 151 -25.76 2.93 -11.98
CA ALA A 151 -25.47 1.81 -11.10
C ALA A 151 -26.71 1.37 -10.31
N HIS A 152 -27.47 2.32 -9.75
CA HIS A 152 -28.72 2.02 -9.04
C HIS A 152 -29.76 1.35 -9.95
N ARG A 153 -29.98 1.89 -11.17
CA ARG A 153 -30.91 1.26 -12.13
C ARG A 153 -30.49 -0.16 -12.51
N LEU A 154 -29.18 -0.41 -12.58
CA LEU A 154 -28.64 -1.73 -12.90
C LEU A 154 -28.77 -2.70 -11.73
N ASP A 155 -28.55 -2.24 -10.49
CA ASP A 155 -28.77 -3.02 -9.28
C ASP A 155 -30.25 -3.37 -9.09
N GLU A 156 -31.17 -2.42 -9.31
CA GLU A 156 -32.61 -2.63 -9.27
C GLU A 156 -33.05 -3.68 -10.29
N TYR A 157 -32.63 -3.54 -11.55
CA TYR A 157 -32.96 -4.48 -12.62
C TYR A 157 -32.46 -5.91 -12.34
N LEU A 158 -31.31 -6.05 -11.67
CA LEU A 158 -30.74 -7.37 -11.34
C LEU A 158 -31.32 -7.98 -10.05
N GLY A 159 -32.12 -7.22 -9.29
CA GLY A 159 -32.63 -7.62 -7.97
C GLY A 159 -31.59 -7.53 -6.86
N ASN A 160 -30.53 -6.74 -7.05
CA ASN A 160 -29.47 -6.56 -6.07
C ASN A 160 -29.93 -5.70 -4.88
N GLU A 161 -30.93 -4.83 -5.06
CA GLU A 161 -31.52 -4.03 -3.97
C GLU A 161 -32.24 -4.91 -2.93
N GLU A 162 -32.94 -5.96 -3.35
CA GLU A 162 -33.52 -6.95 -2.43
C GLU A 162 -32.43 -7.68 -1.64
N TRP A 163 -31.28 -7.94 -2.27
CA TRP A 163 -30.13 -8.51 -1.57
C TRP A 163 -29.57 -7.53 -0.53
N LYS A 164 -29.55 -6.22 -0.78
CA LYS A 164 -29.06 -5.23 0.21
C LYS A 164 -29.92 -5.21 1.48
N LYS A 165 -31.24 -5.39 1.33
CA LYS A 165 -32.23 -5.47 2.43
C LYS A 165 -32.11 -6.73 3.28
N SER A 166 -31.61 -7.83 2.72
CA SER A 166 -31.46 -9.10 3.41
C SER A 166 -30.23 -9.12 4.33
N ASP A 167 -30.41 -9.15 5.65
CA ASP A 167 -29.30 -9.24 6.63
C ASP A 167 -28.38 -10.47 6.45
N PRO A 168 -28.88 -11.70 6.21
CA PRO A 168 -28.01 -12.87 6.23
C PRO A 168 -27.01 -12.91 5.06
N TYR A 169 -25.74 -13.14 5.37
CA TYR A 169 -24.68 -13.45 4.41
C TYR A 169 -23.52 -14.18 5.10
N SER A 170 -22.77 -15.00 4.34
CA SER A 170 -21.77 -15.91 4.92
C SER A 170 -20.45 -15.25 5.31
N TYR A 171 -20.15 -14.06 4.79
CA TYR A 171 -18.84 -13.41 4.95
C TYR A 171 -18.77 -12.37 6.07
N TYR A 172 -19.84 -12.24 6.85
CA TYR A 172 -19.86 -11.43 8.06
C TYR A 172 -20.89 -11.98 9.05
N ASN A 173 -20.66 -11.80 10.35
CA ASN A 173 -21.61 -12.21 11.36
C ASN A 173 -22.65 -11.10 11.60
N HIS A 174 -23.68 -11.15 10.75
CA HIS A 174 -24.82 -10.23 10.74
C HIS A 174 -25.57 -10.18 12.08
N GLN A 175 -25.62 -11.26 12.85
CA GLN A 175 -26.32 -11.29 14.14
C GLN A 175 -25.62 -10.41 15.16
N THR A 176 -24.30 -10.51 15.26
CA THR A 176 -23.50 -9.65 16.14
C THR A 176 -23.57 -8.20 15.69
N VAL A 177 -23.42 -7.91 14.39
CA VAL A 177 -23.52 -6.53 13.86
C VAL A 177 -24.87 -5.92 14.20
N LYS A 178 -25.98 -6.65 14.02
CA LYS A 178 -27.32 -6.16 14.36
C LYS A 178 -27.49 -5.86 15.85
N LYS A 179 -27.03 -6.76 16.72
CA LYS A 179 -27.07 -6.56 18.18
C LYS A 179 -26.24 -5.34 18.60
N VAL A 180 -25.00 -5.25 18.13
CA VAL A 180 -24.09 -4.13 18.45
C VAL A 180 -24.65 -2.81 17.93
N THR A 181 -25.24 -2.78 16.73
CA THR A 181 -25.85 -1.56 16.18
C THR A 181 -27.01 -1.07 17.04
N LEU A 182 -27.90 -1.99 17.47
CA LEU A 182 -29.02 -1.63 18.36
C LEU A 182 -28.54 -1.14 19.73
N GLN A 183 -27.50 -1.77 20.29
CA GLN A 183 -26.92 -1.35 21.56
C GLN A 183 -26.22 0.01 21.46
N LEU A 184 -25.44 0.24 20.41
CA LEU A 184 -24.82 1.53 20.13
C LEU A 184 -25.89 2.62 20.01
N ALA A 185 -26.99 2.36 19.30
CA ALA A 185 -28.07 3.32 19.15
C ALA A 185 -28.78 3.63 20.48
N ASP A 186 -29.04 2.62 21.32
CA ASP A 186 -29.68 2.83 22.62
C ASP A 186 -28.77 3.58 23.61
N LEU A 187 -27.49 3.19 23.71
CA LEU A 187 -26.50 3.88 24.55
C LEU A 187 -26.26 5.31 24.07
N HIS A 188 -26.13 5.53 22.75
CA HIS A 188 -26.02 6.87 22.19
C HIS A 188 -27.21 7.75 22.60
N ARG A 189 -28.44 7.25 22.43
CA ARG A 189 -29.65 8.00 22.78
C ARG A 189 -29.70 8.34 24.28
N LYS A 190 -29.32 7.40 25.15
CA LYS A 190 -29.26 7.63 26.60
C LYS A 190 -28.19 8.67 26.96
N ALA A 191 -27.00 8.57 26.39
CA ALA A 191 -25.91 9.50 26.63
C ALA A 191 -26.24 10.93 26.16
N VAL A 192 -26.91 11.08 25.01
CA VAL A 192 -27.42 12.38 24.54
C VAL A 192 -28.45 12.96 25.51
N ALA A 193 -29.40 12.14 25.99
CA ALA A 193 -30.43 12.59 26.92
C ALA A 193 -29.86 13.00 28.29
N GLU A 194 -28.80 12.34 28.76
CA GLU A 194 -28.08 12.70 29.98
C GLU A 194 -27.29 14.00 29.83
N SER A 195 -26.57 14.15 28.71
CA SER A 195 -25.82 15.38 28.40
C SER A 195 -26.71 16.62 28.36
N GLN A 196 -27.92 16.52 27.80
CA GLN A 196 -28.86 17.65 27.75
C GLN A 196 -29.46 18.04 29.11
N LYS A 197 -29.61 17.09 30.03
CA LYS A 197 -30.24 17.36 31.32
C LYS A 197 -29.31 18.11 32.29
N ASN A 198 -28.02 18.23 31.99
CA ASN A 198 -27.01 18.86 32.86
C ASN A 198 -27.08 18.35 34.32
N VAL A 199 -27.62 17.15 34.52
CA VAL A 199 -27.69 16.53 35.83
C VAL A 199 -26.32 15.95 36.05
N ASN A 200 -25.47 16.73 36.71
CA ASN A 200 -24.32 16.26 37.47
C ASN A 200 -24.84 15.36 38.59
N GLY A 201 -25.38 14.19 38.25
CA GLY A 201 -25.51 13.11 39.20
C GLY A 201 -24.10 12.81 39.68
N LEU A 202 -23.93 12.53 40.98
CA LEU A 202 -22.65 12.31 41.65
C LEU A 202 -21.72 11.24 40.98
N ASN A 203 -22.12 10.62 39.86
CA ASN A 203 -21.43 9.59 39.07
C ASN A 203 -21.61 9.79 37.54
N GLY A 204 -21.41 10.99 36.98
CA GLY A 204 -21.72 11.37 35.58
C GLY A 204 -20.99 10.64 34.43
N LEU A 205 -20.59 9.37 34.58
CA LEU A 205 -19.72 8.64 33.66
C LEU A 205 -20.18 7.22 33.27
N SER A 206 -21.25 6.64 33.82
CA SER A 206 -21.60 5.24 33.49
C SER A 206 -22.03 5.02 32.03
N THR A 207 -23.05 5.73 31.53
CA THR A 207 -23.56 5.48 30.15
C THR A 207 -22.54 5.88 29.08
N LEU A 208 -21.80 6.95 29.32
CA LEU A 208 -20.77 7.44 28.39
C LEU A 208 -19.57 6.49 28.36
N ASP A 209 -19.15 5.96 29.50
CA ASP A 209 -18.08 4.96 29.55
C ASP A 209 -18.52 3.63 28.95
N GLU A 210 -19.78 3.22 29.13
CA GLU A 210 -20.34 2.05 28.43
C GLU A 210 -20.33 2.26 26.90
N LEU A 211 -20.69 3.45 26.44
CA LEU A 211 -20.62 3.80 25.01
C LEU A 211 -19.19 3.77 24.50
N LYS A 212 -18.23 4.34 25.24
CA LYS A 212 -16.79 4.30 24.90
C LYS A 212 -16.27 2.87 24.85
N ALA A 213 -16.56 2.05 25.86
CA ALA A 213 -16.14 0.65 25.92
C ALA A 213 -16.71 -0.17 24.75
N LEU A 214 -17.97 0.08 24.37
CA LEU A 214 -18.57 -0.58 23.21
C LEU A 214 -17.90 -0.12 21.91
N LEU A 215 -17.61 1.18 21.76
CA LEU A 215 -16.89 1.73 20.61
C LEU A 215 -15.49 1.14 20.47
N GLU A 216 -14.71 1.05 21.55
CA GLU A 216 -13.39 0.40 21.54
C GLU A 216 -13.47 -1.08 21.13
N SER A 217 -14.57 -1.76 21.47
CA SER A 217 -14.77 -3.16 21.09
C SER A 217 -15.10 -3.33 19.61
N CYS A 218 -15.84 -2.40 19.00
CA CYS A 218 -16.36 -2.53 17.63
C CYS A 218 -15.57 -1.77 16.57
N VAL A 219 -14.82 -0.74 16.94
CA VAL A 219 -13.94 0.03 16.04
C VAL A 219 -12.59 -0.69 15.95
N LYS A 220 -12.59 -1.78 15.19
CA LYS A 220 -11.42 -2.60 14.91
C LYS A 220 -11.31 -2.88 13.42
N ASN A 221 -10.11 -3.17 12.94
CA ASN A 221 -9.89 -3.60 11.57
C ASN A 221 -10.80 -4.78 11.20
N ASN A 222 -11.60 -4.64 10.14
CA ASN A 222 -12.54 -5.65 9.65
C ASN A 222 -13.41 -6.30 10.75
N PHE A 223 -13.93 -5.49 11.70
CA PHE A 223 -14.80 -5.96 12.78
C PHE A 223 -15.90 -6.89 12.27
N VAL A 224 -15.88 -8.16 12.71
CA VAL A 224 -16.93 -9.15 12.40
C VAL A 224 -17.14 -9.37 10.89
N GLY A 225 -16.16 -9.01 10.05
CA GLY A 225 -16.19 -9.17 8.59
C GLY A 225 -16.89 -8.05 7.83
N VAL A 226 -17.21 -6.90 8.45
CA VAL A 226 -17.93 -5.79 7.78
C VAL A 226 -17.14 -5.13 6.65
N GLU A 227 -15.82 -5.26 6.64
CA GLU A 227 -14.92 -4.75 5.59
C GLU A 227 -14.51 -5.86 4.60
N ASN A 228 -15.19 -7.01 4.57
CA ASN A 228 -14.88 -8.05 3.61
C ASN A 228 -15.20 -7.59 2.17
N PRO A 229 -14.23 -7.61 1.22
CA PRO A 229 -14.46 -7.18 -0.16
C PRO A 229 -15.60 -7.93 -0.88
N ARG A 230 -15.93 -9.15 -0.44
CA ARG A 230 -17.02 -9.96 -1.00
C ARG A 230 -18.42 -9.39 -0.73
N LEU A 231 -18.57 -8.49 0.24
CA LEU A 231 -19.82 -7.77 0.48
C LEU A 231 -20.05 -6.68 -0.57
N TYR A 232 -18.97 -6.03 -0.99
CA TYR A 232 -19.02 -4.96 -1.97
C TYR A 232 -18.96 -5.48 -3.41
N SER A 233 -18.67 -6.77 -3.63
CA SER A 233 -18.63 -7.37 -4.97
C SER A 233 -19.97 -7.84 -5.51
N GLU A 234 -21.04 -7.92 -4.70
CA GLU A 234 -22.35 -8.42 -5.14
C GLU A 234 -23.22 -7.35 -5.79
N THR A 235 -22.91 -6.07 -5.57
CA THR A 235 -23.69 -4.94 -6.08
C THR A 235 -22.79 -3.97 -6.83
N TYR A 236 -23.38 -3.17 -7.74
CA TYR A 236 -22.63 -2.14 -8.44
C TYR A 236 -22.36 -0.93 -7.53
N ILE A 237 -23.28 -0.63 -6.60
CA ILE A 237 -23.09 0.46 -5.65
C ILE A 237 -23.55 0.09 -4.23
N GLY A 238 -22.66 0.32 -3.27
CA GLY A 238 -22.94 0.11 -1.84
C GLY A 238 -22.80 -1.33 -1.38
N THR A 239 -23.44 -1.64 -0.26
CA THR A 239 -23.40 -2.94 0.42
C THR A 239 -24.74 -3.19 1.13
N LYS A 240 -24.80 -4.16 2.03
CA LYS A 240 -25.95 -4.43 2.91
C LYS A 240 -26.37 -3.19 3.70
N GLU A 241 -27.68 -2.98 3.83
CA GLU A 241 -28.25 -1.87 4.60
C GLU A 241 -27.84 -1.94 6.08
N LEU A 242 -27.76 -3.15 6.65
CA LEU A 242 -27.30 -3.38 8.01
C LEU A 242 -25.87 -2.86 8.25
N ILE A 243 -24.97 -3.03 7.28
CA ILE A 243 -23.58 -2.57 7.40
C ILE A 243 -23.54 -1.04 7.32
N GLN A 244 -24.34 -0.45 6.43
CA GLN A 244 -24.43 1.00 6.33
C GLN A 244 -24.97 1.61 7.63
N ALA A 245 -26.04 1.04 8.19
CA ALA A 245 -26.61 1.47 9.46
C ALA A 245 -25.61 1.36 10.62
N PHE A 246 -24.81 0.27 10.66
CA PHE A 246 -23.74 0.12 11.64
C PHE A 246 -22.68 1.22 11.52
N ILE A 247 -22.16 1.46 10.32
CA ILE A 247 -21.12 2.48 10.08
C ILE A 247 -21.64 3.89 10.42
N ASP A 248 -22.87 4.20 10.00
CA ASP A 248 -23.50 5.48 10.28
C ASP A 248 -23.71 5.68 11.79
N GLN A 249 -24.11 4.62 12.51
CA GLN A 249 -24.27 4.67 13.96
C GLN A 249 -22.93 4.84 14.69
N VAL A 250 -21.87 4.13 14.26
CA VAL A 250 -20.52 4.27 14.80
C VAL A 250 -20.01 5.70 14.61
N GLU A 251 -20.14 6.25 13.40
CA GLU A 251 -19.74 7.62 13.10
C GLU A 251 -20.47 8.63 14.00
N GLN A 252 -21.79 8.51 14.13
CA GLN A 252 -22.59 9.39 14.99
C GLN A 252 -22.13 9.32 16.45
N SER A 253 -21.92 8.11 16.98
CA SER A 253 -21.45 7.91 18.35
C SER A 253 -20.04 8.45 18.58
N LEU A 254 -19.12 8.29 17.61
CA LEU A 254 -17.78 8.87 17.71
C LEU A 254 -17.80 10.41 17.67
N LYS A 255 -18.63 11.00 16.81
CA LYS A 255 -18.83 12.46 16.77
C LYS A 255 -19.39 12.99 18.10
N PHE A 256 -20.36 12.28 18.67
CA PHE A 256 -20.90 12.62 19.98
C PHE A 256 -19.83 12.61 21.07
N VAL A 257 -18.99 11.57 21.14
CA VAL A 257 -17.87 11.49 22.11
C VAL A 257 -16.86 12.63 21.88
N LEU A 258 -16.60 12.99 20.63
CA LEU A 258 -15.67 14.07 20.30
C LEU A 258 -16.17 15.44 20.79
N ASP A 259 -17.45 15.74 20.58
CA ASP A 259 -18.04 17.05 20.88
C ASP A 259 -18.58 17.15 22.32
N CYS A 260 -18.55 16.06 23.09
CA CYS A 260 -19.00 16.04 24.48
C CYS A 260 -18.05 16.87 25.38
N GLU A 261 -18.59 17.88 26.08
CA GLU A 261 -17.82 18.77 26.97
C GLU A 261 -17.45 18.13 28.32
N SER A 262 -18.13 17.05 28.73
CA SER A 262 -17.88 16.39 30.01
C SER A 262 -16.60 15.55 30.03
N ILE A 263 -16.02 15.23 28.87
CA ILE A 263 -14.78 14.47 28.74
C ILE A 263 -13.61 15.45 28.63
N THR A 264 -12.58 15.25 29.44
CA THR A 264 -11.36 16.06 29.35
C THR A 264 -10.63 15.82 28.02
N ASP A 265 -9.94 16.84 27.49
CA ASP A 265 -9.23 16.70 26.22
C ASP A 265 -8.17 15.58 26.25
N LYS A 266 -7.51 15.38 27.42
CA LYS A 266 -6.55 14.28 27.62
C LYS A 266 -7.20 12.90 27.48
N GLU A 267 -8.37 12.71 28.07
CA GLU A 267 -9.13 11.46 27.94
C GLU A 267 -9.60 11.24 26.50
N LYS A 268 -10.04 12.29 25.80
CA LYS A 268 -10.38 12.21 24.37
C LYS A 268 -9.18 11.74 23.56
N VAL A 269 -8.00 12.33 23.76
CA VAL A 269 -6.81 11.93 22.99
C VAL A 269 -6.45 10.46 23.25
N SER A 270 -6.45 10.04 24.52
CA SER A 270 -6.16 8.64 24.87
C SER A 270 -7.15 7.68 24.21
N PHE A 271 -8.44 7.98 24.28
CA PHE A 271 -9.49 7.21 23.63
C PHE A 271 -9.30 7.13 22.11
N PHE A 272 -9.15 8.27 21.43
CA PHE A 272 -8.97 8.28 19.97
C PHE A 272 -7.64 7.67 19.51
N ARG A 273 -6.57 7.75 20.33
CA ARG A 273 -5.30 7.08 20.06
C ARG A 273 -5.46 5.56 20.15
N HIS A 274 -6.17 5.06 21.16
CA HIS A 274 -6.50 3.65 21.27
C HIS A 274 -7.36 3.16 20.09
N LEU A 275 -8.34 3.95 19.65
CA LEU A 275 -9.13 3.65 18.46
C LEU A 275 -8.29 3.62 17.18
N GLU A 276 -7.37 4.58 17.01
CA GLU A 276 -6.48 4.62 15.85
C GLU A 276 -5.60 3.37 15.77
N LEU A 277 -5.02 2.94 16.90
CA LEU A 277 -4.19 1.75 16.96
C LEU A 277 -4.96 0.47 16.55
N ASN A 278 -6.19 0.31 17.04
CA ASN A 278 -7.04 -0.84 16.75
C ASN A 278 -7.68 -0.81 15.35
N TYR A 279 -8.06 0.38 14.88
CA TYR A 279 -8.73 0.55 13.60
C TYR A 279 -7.72 0.57 12.46
N GLY A 280 -6.53 1.14 12.68
CA GLY A 280 -5.45 1.41 11.72
C GLY A 280 -5.77 2.49 10.69
N ARG A 281 -4.80 2.76 9.80
CA ARG A 281 -4.88 3.82 8.80
C ARG A 281 -5.05 3.31 7.37
N THR A 282 -5.59 4.18 6.53
CA THR A 282 -5.74 3.95 5.10
C THR A 282 -4.57 4.55 4.30
N ALA A 283 -4.00 3.78 3.37
CA ALA A 283 -2.99 4.27 2.44
C ALA A 283 -3.38 4.08 0.97
N LEU A 284 -3.10 5.09 0.15
CA LEU A 284 -3.17 5.01 -1.31
C LEU A 284 -1.81 4.56 -1.87
N CYS A 285 -1.79 3.42 -2.56
CA CYS A 285 -0.59 2.84 -3.14
C CYS A 285 -0.62 2.93 -4.67
N LEU A 286 0.29 3.69 -5.24
CA LEU A 286 0.43 3.91 -6.68
C LEU A 286 1.57 3.06 -7.23
N SER A 287 1.20 1.97 -7.91
CA SER A 287 2.17 1.09 -8.57
C SER A 287 2.97 1.79 -9.67
N GLY A 288 4.10 1.18 -10.02
CA GLY A 288 4.84 1.49 -11.25
C GLY A 288 4.06 1.25 -12.54
N GLY A 289 4.74 1.37 -13.67
CA GLY A 289 4.15 1.08 -14.99
C GLY A 289 4.48 2.10 -16.09
N ALA A 290 5.55 2.88 -15.95
CA ALA A 290 5.93 3.94 -16.88
C ALA A 290 4.75 4.90 -17.16
N THR A 291 4.42 5.19 -18.42
CA THR A 291 3.32 6.10 -18.77
C THR A 291 1.92 5.58 -18.39
N PHE A 292 1.77 4.30 -18.04
CA PHE A 292 0.51 3.78 -17.48
C PHE A 292 0.23 4.39 -16.09
N ALA A 293 1.26 4.92 -15.41
CA ALA A 293 1.09 5.68 -14.18
C ALA A 293 0.15 6.89 -14.34
N TYR A 294 -0.06 7.42 -15.56
CA TYR A 294 -0.97 8.55 -15.76
C TYR A 294 -2.44 8.20 -15.55
N TYR A 295 -2.80 6.91 -15.52
CA TYR A 295 -4.13 6.50 -15.05
C TYR A 295 -4.36 6.82 -13.57
N HIS A 296 -3.29 6.88 -12.76
CA HIS A 296 -3.37 7.23 -11.35
C HIS A 296 -3.95 8.63 -11.15
N PHE A 297 -3.67 9.59 -12.04
CA PHE A 297 -4.25 10.92 -11.96
C PHE A 297 -5.78 10.88 -11.94
N GLY A 298 -6.39 9.98 -12.72
CA GLY A 298 -7.84 9.80 -12.73
C GLY A 298 -8.36 9.15 -11.44
N VAL A 299 -7.62 8.19 -10.89
CA VAL A 299 -7.98 7.56 -9.60
C VAL A 299 -7.92 8.58 -8.46
N ILE A 300 -6.84 9.36 -8.39
CA ILE A 300 -6.67 10.44 -7.43
C ILE A 300 -7.76 11.48 -7.59
N LYS A 301 -8.06 11.89 -8.83
CA LYS A 301 -9.13 12.85 -9.10
C LYS A 301 -10.48 12.36 -8.58
N ALA A 302 -10.83 11.08 -8.79
CA ALA A 302 -12.08 10.54 -8.25
C ALA A 302 -12.12 10.49 -6.72
N LEU A 303 -11.00 10.17 -6.06
CA LEU A 303 -10.91 10.18 -4.60
C LEU A 303 -10.96 11.62 -4.05
N LEU A 304 -10.27 12.56 -4.71
CA LEU A 304 -10.23 13.98 -4.35
C LEU A 304 -11.61 14.63 -4.50
N ASP A 305 -12.29 14.41 -5.63
CA ASP A 305 -13.63 14.94 -5.91
C ASP A 305 -14.66 14.42 -4.90
N ALA A 306 -14.45 13.20 -4.39
CA ALA A 306 -15.28 12.62 -3.34
C ALA A 306 -14.88 13.03 -1.90
N GLY A 307 -13.75 13.72 -1.73
CA GLY A 307 -13.19 14.03 -0.41
C GLY A 307 -12.61 12.81 0.33
N GLU A 308 -12.36 11.70 -0.37
CA GLU A 308 -11.91 10.42 0.18
C GLU A 308 -10.44 10.11 -0.14
N LEU A 309 -9.63 11.13 -0.46
CA LEU A 309 -8.19 10.97 -0.71
C LEU A 309 -7.46 10.68 0.62
N PRO A 310 -6.76 9.54 0.77
CA PRO A 310 -6.02 9.23 2.00
C PRO A 310 -4.82 10.16 2.22
N GLU A 311 -4.46 10.37 3.49
CA GLU A 311 -3.29 11.18 3.88
C GLU A 311 -1.97 10.47 3.63
N ILE A 312 -1.95 9.13 3.69
CA ILE A 312 -0.77 8.31 3.42
C ILE A 312 -0.78 7.92 1.95
N ILE A 313 0.23 8.37 1.22
CA ILE A 313 0.37 8.11 -0.20
C ILE A 313 1.73 7.46 -0.43
N THR A 314 1.74 6.30 -1.05
CA THR A 314 2.96 5.63 -1.50
C THR A 314 2.98 5.53 -3.02
N GLY A 315 4.17 5.67 -3.60
CA GLY A 315 4.37 5.50 -5.02
C GLY A 315 5.70 4.86 -5.34
N THR A 316 5.71 4.06 -6.40
CA THR A 316 6.91 3.42 -6.94
C THR A 316 7.06 3.77 -8.42
N SER A 317 8.28 4.07 -8.88
CA SER A 317 8.57 4.40 -10.29
C SER A 317 7.67 5.54 -10.81
N GLY A 318 6.96 5.34 -11.92
CA GLY A 318 5.96 6.31 -12.42
C GLY A 318 4.88 6.68 -11.39
N GLY A 319 4.51 5.76 -10.49
CA GLY A 319 3.61 6.02 -9.37
C GLY A 319 4.21 6.98 -8.34
N ALA A 320 5.53 6.98 -8.15
CA ALA A 320 6.24 7.91 -7.26
C ALA A 320 6.16 9.36 -7.78
N LEU A 321 6.28 9.56 -9.09
CA LEU A 321 6.11 10.88 -9.71
C LEU A 321 4.70 11.44 -9.45
N VAL A 322 3.68 10.61 -9.62
CA VAL A 322 2.29 11.01 -9.35
C VAL A 322 2.08 11.25 -7.85
N ALA A 323 2.58 10.36 -6.99
CA ALA A 323 2.49 10.53 -5.53
C ALA A 323 3.16 11.82 -5.06
N ALA A 324 4.32 12.18 -5.61
CA ALA A 324 5.03 13.41 -5.29
C ALA A 324 4.23 14.67 -5.69
N LEU A 325 3.56 14.66 -6.84
CA LEU A 325 2.66 15.76 -7.22
C LEU A 325 1.52 15.91 -6.20
N VAL A 326 0.91 14.80 -5.78
CA VAL A 326 -0.20 14.83 -4.82
C VAL A 326 0.25 15.29 -3.45
N ALA A 327 1.39 14.80 -2.95
CA ALA A 327 1.86 15.10 -1.61
C ALA A 327 2.50 16.49 -1.46
N THR A 328 2.84 17.18 -2.54
CA THR A 328 3.46 18.53 -2.50
C THR A 328 2.46 19.67 -2.74
N ARG A 329 1.21 19.35 -3.10
CA ARG A 329 0.18 20.32 -3.49
C ARG A 329 -1.05 20.22 -2.58
N THR A 330 -1.70 21.33 -2.27
CA THR A 330 -2.95 21.31 -1.48
C THR A 330 -4.12 20.72 -2.28
N ASP A 331 -5.22 20.33 -1.64
CA ASP A 331 -6.41 19.80 -2.35
C ASP A 331 -6.93 20.78 -3.41
N GLU A 332 -6.95 22.08 -3.12
CA GLU A 332 -7.39 23.12 -4.04
C GLU A 332 -6.41 23.33 -5.22
N GLU A 333 -5.11 23.20 -4.99
CA GLU A 333 -4.11 23.19 -6.05
C GLU A 333 -4.29 21.94 -6.95
N LEU A 334 -4.53 20.77 -6.36
CA LEU A 334 -4.70 19.52 -7.09
C LEU A 334 -5.94 19.51 -7.98
N LYS A 335 -7.07 20.06 -7.52
CA LYS A 335 -8.28 20.19 -8.35
C LYS A 335 -8.03 20.97 -9.65
N LYS A 336 -7.13 21.97 -9.61
CA LYS A 336 -6.74 22.75 -10.79
C LYS A 336 -5.68 22.06 -11.65
N LEU A 337 -4.85 21.21 -11.05
CA LEU A 337 -3.75 20.53 -11.75
C LEU A 337 -4.18 19.23 -12.45
N LEU A 338 -5.18 18.52 -11.94
CA LEU A 338 -5.65 17.23 -12.49
C LEU A 338 -6.57 17.40 -13.71
N VAL A 339 -6.09 18.15 -14.70
CA VAL A 339 -6.77 18.50 -15.95
C VAL A 339 -5.98 17.98 -17.16
N PRO A 340 -6.60 17.83 -18.35
CA PRO A 340 -5.92 17.38 -19.56
C PRO A 340 -4.70 18.21 -19.96
N ALA A 341 -4.69 19.51 -19.65
CA ALA A 341 -3.56 20.39 -19.89
C ALA A 341 -2.26 19.93 -19.20
N LEU A 342 -2.33 19.14 -18.11
CA LEU A 342 -1.16 18.58 -17.41
C LEU A 342 -0.21 17.82 -18.35
N ALA A 343 -0.72 17.31 -19.46
CA ALA A 343 0.06 16.67 -20.53
C ALA A 343 1.22 17.55 -21.01
N TYR A 344 1.05 18.88 -21.06
CA TYR A 344 2.11 19.79 -21.49
C TYR A 344 3.30 19.88 -20.53
N ARG A 345 3.17 19.43 -19.28
CA ARG A 345 4.30 19.34 -18.33
C ARG A 345 4.90 17.93 -18.24
N ILE A 346 4.24 16.93 -18.83
CA ILE A 346 4.77 15.56 -18.92
C ILE A 346 5.62 15.45 -20.20
N ARG A 347 6.91 15.81 -20.12
CA ARG A 347 7.83 15.90 -21.27
C ARG A 347 9.08 15.01 -21.15
N ALA A 348 9.00 13.93 -20.39
CA ALA A 348 10.15 13.07 -20.11
C ALA A 348 10.73 12.43 -21.39
N CYS A 349 9.92 12.26 -22.43
CA CYS A 349 10.30 11.65 -23.70
C CYS A 349 10.46 12.65 -24.85
N HIS A 350 10.68 13.94 -24.57
CA HIS A 350 10.67 14.98 -25.60
C HIS A 350 11.86 14.91 -26.58
N GLU A 351 12.93 14.21 -26.21
CA GLU A 351 14.12 14.10 -27.03
C GLU A 351 13.92 13.21 -28.27
N GLY A 352 14.42 13.68 -29.41
CA GLY A 352 14.37 12.94 -30.67
C GLY A 352 15.15 11.62 -30.63
N PHE A 353 14.72 10.67 -31.47
CA PHE A 353 15.27 9.30 -31.53
C PHE A 353 16.80 9.27 -31.67
N THR A 354 17.34 10.12 -32.54
CA THR A 354 18.77 10.23 -32.83
C THR A 354 19.60 10.65 -31.62
N THR A 355 19.03 11.46 -30.74
CA THR A 355 19.71 11.97 -29.54
C THR A 355 19.77 10.90 -28.47
N TRP A 356 18.63 10.30 -28.12
CA TRP A 356 18.58 9.32 -27.05
C TRP A 356 19.30 8.02 -27.43
N ILE A 357 19.26 7.56 -28.69
CA ILE A 357 19.96 6.32 -29.07
C ILE A 357 21.48 6.48 -28.98
N ARG A 358 21.99 7.67 -29.36
CA ARG A 358 23.41 8.00 -29.23
C ARG A 358 23.83 8.07 -27.76
N ARG A 359 22.97 8.59 -26.88
CA ARG A 359 23.20 8.58 -25.44
C ARG A 359 23.18 7.15 -24.90
N TRP A 360 22.15 6.38 -25.22
CA TRP A 360 21.97 5.01 -24.78
C TRP A 360 23.18 4.14 -25.13
N TRP A 361 23.73 4.30 -26.34
CA TRP A 361 24.93 3.57 -26.74
C TRP A 361 26.20 3.98 -25.97
N ARG A 362 26.27 5.21 -25.46
CA ARG A 362 27.42 5.72 -24.69
C ARG A 362 27.30 5.47 -23.18
N THR A 363 26.12 5.64 -22.62
CA THR A 363 25.89 5.66 -21.17
C THR A 363 25.01 4.52 -20.66
N GLY A 364 24.38 3.74 -21.56
CA GLY A 364 23.42 2.70 -21.22
C GLY A 364 22.03 3.22 -20.82
N ALA A 365 21.78 4.53 -20.88
CA ALA A 365 20.51 5.15 -20.48
C ALA A 365 19.86 5.89 -21.64
N ARG A 366 18.53 5.78 -21.74
CA ARG A 366 17.71 6.52 -22.69
C ARG A 366 17.57 7.98 -22.25
N PHE A 367 17.16 8.22 -21.01
CA PHE A 367 16.92 9.56 -20.48
C PHE A 367 18.19 10.16 -19.86
N ASP A 368 18.27 11.49 -19.88
CA ASP A 368 19.27 12.23 -19.13
C ASP A 368 18.79 12.45 -17.70
N SER A 369 19.64 12.13 -16.73
CA SER A 369 19.33 12.29 -15.31
C SER A 369 19.10 13.77 -14.94
N LEU A 370 19.83 14.70 -15.57
CA LEU A 370 19.74 16.14 -15.23
C LEU A 370 18.47 16.78 -15.78
N ASP A 371 18.15 16.51 -17.05
CA ASP A 371 16.91 16.98 -17.66
C ASP A 371 15.69 16.40 -16.95
N TRP A 372 15.72 15.10 -16.61
CA TRP A 372 14.61 14.51 -15.87
C TRP A 372 14.50 15.06 -14.45
N ALA A 373 15.61 15.38 -13.78
CA ALA A 373 15.58 16.04 -12.48
C ALA A 373 14.88 17.41 -12.57
N MET A 374 15.23 18.23 -13.57
CA MET A 374 14.60 19.53 -13.83
C MET A 374 13.09 19.39 -14.02
N GLN A 375 12.65 18.45 -14.86
CA GLN A 375 11.23 18.22 -15.12
C GLN A 375 10.49 17.68 -13.89
N CYS A 376 11.09 16.71 -13.18
CA CYS A 376 10.54 16.17 -11.93
C CYS A 376 10.44 17.25 -10.85
N GLY A 377 11.33 18.24 -10.87
CA GLY A 377 11.28 19.41 -10.01
C GLY A 377 9.95 20.14 -10.03
N TRP A 378 9.30 20.25 -11.19
CA TRP A 378 7.99 20.91 -11.25
C TRP A 378 6.90 20.12 -10.52
N PHE A 379 6.91 18.79 -10.66
CA PHE A 379 6.00 17.88 -9.97
C PHE A 379 6.24 17.88 -8.46
N CYS A 380 7.49 18.05 -8.02
CA CYS A 380 7.86 18.09 -6.61
C CYS A 380 7.87 19.50 -5.99
N ARG A 381 7.46 20.54 -6.74
CA ARG A 381 7.52 21.95 -6.34
C ARG A 381 8.94 22.39 -5.89
N GLY A 382 9.94 21.97 -6.66
CA GLY A 382 11.35 22.27 -6.47
C GLY A 382 12.08 21.22 -5.67
N SER A 383 13.13 21.62 -4.96
CA SER A 383 13.90 20.76 -4.06
C SER A 383 13.27 20.66 -2.67
N LEU A 384 11.95 20.41 -2.61
CA LEU A 384 11.26 20.12 -1.35
C LEU A 384 11.77 18.79 -0.78
N THR A 385 11.96 18.76 0.55
CA THR A 385 12.22 17.51 1.27
C THR A 385 10.93 16.82 1.69
N PHE A 386 11.02 15.54 2.08
CA PHE A 386 9.86 14.81 2.61
C PHE A 386 9.24 15.49 3.84
N ARG A 387 10.08 16.05 4.71
CA ARG A 387 9.64 16.83 5.87
C ARG A 387 8.91 18.12 5.45
N GLU A 388 9.50 18.90 4.55
CA GLU A 388 8.91 20.16 4.08
C GLU A 388 7.57 19.94 3.35
N ALA A 389 7.43 18.86 2.59
CA ALA A 389 6.17 18.49 1.94
C ALA A 389 5.09 18.06 2.95
N TYR A 390 5.46 17.32 3.98
CA TYR A 390 4.57 16.92 5.07
C TYR A 390 4.10 18.14 5.87
N GLU A 391 4.99 19.06 6.24
CA GLU A 391 4.64 20.30 6.94
C GLU A 391 3.70 21.20 6.11
N ARG A 392 3.88 21.22 4.77
CA ARG A 392 3.04 22.02 3.87
C ARG A 392 1.62 21.46 3.72
N THR A 393 1.47 20.14 3.58
CA THR A 393 0.19 19.54 3.14
C THR A 393 -0.47 18.63 4.17
N GLY A 394 0.27 18.19 5.19
CA GLY A 394 -0.13 17.14 6.12
C GLY A 394 -0.14 15.73 5.51
N ARG A 395 0.22 15.56 4.22
CA ARG A 395 0.23 14.25 3.57
C ARG A 395 1.58 13.54 3.71
N ILE A 396 1.52 12.27 4.03
CA ILE A 396 2.67 11.40 4.24
C ILE A 396 3.05 10.79 2.89
N LEU A 397 4.11 11.32 2.27
CA LEU A 397 4.68 10.76 1.05
C LEU A 397 5.64 9.60 1.37
N ASN A 398 5.47 8.48 0.67
CA ASN A 398 6.35 7.33 0.72
C ASN A 398 6.85 6.98 -0.68
N VAL A 399 8.16 6.77 -0.83
CA VAL A 399 8.79 6.39 -2.11
C VAL A 399 9.77 5.24 -1.90
N SER A 400 9.52 4.11 -2.55
CA SER A 400 10.37 2.92 -2.49
C SER A 400 11.59 3.06 -3.40
N CYS A 401 12.79 2.83 -2.87
CA CYS A 401 14.05 2.82 -3.61
C CYS A 401 14.85 1.55 -3.32
N VAL A 402 15.33 0.89 -4.37
CA VAL A 402 16.17 -0.31 -4.28
C VAL A 402 17.63 0.11 -4.40
N PRO A 403 18.55 -0.30 -3.51
CA PRO A 403 19.96 0.02 -3.65
C PRO A 403 20.57 -0.68 -4.87
N SER A 404 21.63 -0.10 -5.45
CA SER A 404 22.31 -0.74 -6.60
C SER A 404 23.01 -2.04 -6.22
N ASP A 405 23.40 -2.16 -4.95
CA ASP A 405 23.96 -3.36 -4.36
C ASP A 405 22.84 -4.35 -3.97
N PRO A 406 22.86 -5.60 -4.46
CA PRO A 406 21.81 -6.57 -4.18
C PRO A 406 21.69 -6.97 -2.71
N HIS A 407 22.75 -6.93 -1.93
CA HIS A 407 22.69 -7.37 -0.53
C HIS A 407 22.16 -6.28 0.41
N SER A 408 22.06 -5.04 -0.08
CA SER A 408 21.52 -3.93 0.68
C SER A 408 19.97 -3.97 0.69
N PRO A 409 19.33 -3.65 1.82
CA PRO A 409 17.88 -3.68 1.95
C PRO A 409 17.21 -2.52 1.19
N THR A 410 15.97 -2.73 0.77
CA THR A 410 15.16 -1.66 0.15
C THR A 410 14.79 -0.61 1.18
N ILE A 411 14.88 0.68 0.81
CA ILE A 411 14.48 1.78 1.69
C ILE A 411 13.15 2.36 1.23
N LEU A 412 12.24 2.60 2.19
CA LEU A 412 11.04 3.41 1.99
C LEU A 412 11.31 4.83 2.49
N ASN A 413 11.52 5.76 1.55
CA ASN A 413 11.80 7.16 1.87
C ASN A 413 10.49 7.86 2.26
N ASN A 414 10.48 8.48 3.44
CA ASN A 414 9.36 9.28 3.96
C ASN A 414 9.84 10.35 4.96
N HIS A 415 8.91 11.07 5.58
CA HIS A 415 9.23 12.15 6.52
C HIS A 415 9.81 11.66 7.87
N ILE A 416 9.72 10.36 8.20
CA ILE A 416 10.31 9.76 9.40
C ILE A 416 11.68 9.16 9.08
N THR A 417 11.76 8.32 8.06
CA THR A 417 12.96 7.56 7.69
C THR A 417 14.02 8.41 6.98
N SER A 418 13.58 9.40 6.20
CA SER A 418 14.46 10.23 5.37
C SER A 418 13.94 11.67 5.27
N PRO A 419 13.78 12.39 6.41
CA PRO A 419 13.12 13.69 6.45
C PRO A 419 13.76 14.75 5.53
N ASP A 420 15.09 14.76 5.45
CA ASP A 420 15.86 15.75 4.69
C ASP A 420 16.17 15.31 3.26
N CYS A 421 15.72 14.12 2.85
CA CYS A 421 15.87 13.64 1.48
C CYS A 421 14.99 14.47 0.54
N VAL A 422 15.54 14.86 -0.60
CA VAL A 422 14.86 15.67 -1.62
C VAL A 422 13.99 14.78 -2.48
N ILE A 423 12.70 15.14 -2.60
CA ILE A 423 11.67 14.26 -3.19
C ILE A 423 11.99 13.91 -4.64
N TRP A 424 12.38 14.88 -5.48
CA TRP A 424 12.67 14.59 -6.89
C TRP A 424 13.83 13.59 -7.05
N SER A 425 14.83 13.62 -6.16
CA SER A 425 15.95 12.67 -6.21
C SER A 425 15.49 11.24 -5.87
N ALA A 426 14.57 11.11 -4.91
CA ALA A 426 13.94 9.84 -4.55
C ALA A 426 13.03 9.31 -5.65
N VAL A 427 12.25 10.18 -6.32
CA VAL A 427 11.42 9.81 -7.48
C VAL A 427 12.29 9.31 -8.64
N LEU A 428 13.38 10.02 -8.96
CA LEU A 428 14.32 9.59 -10.00
C LEU A 428 14.98 8.25 -9.67
N ALA A 429 15.42 8.06 -8.42
CA ALA A 429 15.94 6.78 -7.95
C ALA A 429 14.89 5.65 -8.08
N SER A 430 13.66 5.91 -7.63
CA SER A 430 12.55 4.96 -7.71
C SER A 430 12.12 4.64 -9.14
N ALA A 431 12.45 5.48 -10.11
CA ALA A 431 12.16 5.27 -11.53
C ALA A 431 13.42 4.91 -12.36
N ALA A 432 14.55 4.62 -11.70
CA ALA A 432 15.82 4.28 -12.34
C ALA A 432 15.85 2.82 -12.83
N VAL A 433 15.05 2.53 -13.85
CA VAL A 433 15.01 1.22 -14.50
C VAL A 433 16.29 1.01 -15.32
N PRO A 434 17.03 -0.09 -15.11
CA PRO A 434 18.22 -0.39 -15.91
C PRO A 434 17.93 -0.35 -17.42
N GLY A 435 18.72 0.42 -18.17
CA GLY A 435 18.56 0.63 -19.60
C GLY A 435 17.72 1.87 -19.99
N ILE A 436 16.90 2.40 -19.07
CA ILE A 436 16.10 3.61 -19.28
C ILE A 436 16.78 4.81 -18.60
N LEU A 437 17.10 4.67 -17.32
CA LEU A 437 17.83 5.67 -16.54
C LEU A 437 18.93 4.95 -15.72
N ASN A 438 20.09 5.59 -15.63
CA ASN A 438 21.19 5.07 -14.83
C ASN A 438 20.89 5.17 -13.32
N PRO A 439 21.52 4.32 -12.48
CA PRO A 439 21.35 4.40 -11.03
C PRO A 439 21.63 5.81 -10.47
N ILE A 440 20.74 6.29 -9.60
CA ILE A 440 20.69 7.68 -9.13
C ILE A 440 21.18 7.78 -7.69
N VAL A 441 21.86 8.88 -7.36
CA VAL A 441 22.25 9.19 -5.98
C VAL A 441 21.10 9.97 -5.31
N LEU A 442 20.65 9.52 -4.13
CA LEU A 442 19.70 10.29 -3.32
C LEU A 442 20.37 11.56 -2.80
N MET A 443 19.66 12.69 -2.85
CA MET A 443 20.16 13.99 -2.39
C MET A 443 19.48 14.37 -1.07
N ARG A 444 20.24 14.94 -0.14
CA ARG A 444 19.74 15.51 1.10
C ARG A 444 19.97 17.02 1.13
N LYS A 445 19.04 17.74 1.73
CA LYS A 445 19.16 19.17 1.97
C LYS A 445 19.82 19.40 3.32
N THR A 446 20.89 20.19 3.36
CA THR A 446 21.53 20.61 4.61
C THR A 446 20.73 21.72 5.28
N LYS A 447 21.06 22.03 6.54
CA LYS A 447 20.46 23.16 7.27
C LYS A 447 20.69 24.51 6.57
N ASP A 448 21.79 24.62 5.81
CA ASP A 448 22.14 25.82 5.04
C ASP A 448 21.36 25.90 3.71
N GLY A 449 20.56 24.89 3.39
CA GLY A 449 19.76 24.82 2.17
C GLY A 449 20.53 24.31 0.95
N THR A 450 21.78 23.86 1.11
CA THR A 450 22.58 23.26 0.04
C THR A 450 22.29 21.77 -0.11
N LEU A 451 22.46 21.22 -1.31
CA LEU A 451 22.24 19.79 -1.56
C LEU A 451 23.56 19.01 -1.49
N VAL A 452 23.55 17.91 -0.74
CA VAL A 452 24.66 16.96 -0.65
C VAL A 452 24.14 15.53 -0.78
N PRO A 453 24.97 14.53 -1.13
CA PRO A 453 24.53 13.13 -1.19
C PRO A 453 23.96 12.63 0.16
N TYR A 454 22.83 11.90 0.13
CA TYR A 454 22.16 11.38 1.34
C TYR A 454 22.97 10.27 2.02
N SER A 455 23.51 9.33 1.24
CA SER A 455 24.11 8.09 1.73
C SER A 455 25.46 7.81 1.06
N PHE A 456 26.59 8.34 1.57
CA PHE A 456 27.96 8.12 1.05
C PHE A 456 28.04 7.90 -0.48
N GLY A 457 27.31 8.68 -1.28
CA GLY A 457 27.27 8.50 -2.75
C GLY A 457 26.75 7.15 -3.29
N ASN A 458 26.11 6.30 -2.48
CA ASN A 458 25.45 5.07 -2.93
C ASN A 458 24.37 5.38 -3.96
N LYS A 459 24.33 4.53 -4.99
CA LYS A 459 23.39 4.66 -6.10
C LYS A 459 22.19 3.74 -5.90
N TRP A 460 21.04 4.17 -6.40
CA TRP A 460 19.74 3.56 -6.21
C TRP A 460 19.08 3.29 -7.56
N LYS A 461 18.19 2.30 -7.59
CA LYS A 461 17.47 1.75 -8.74
C LYS A 461 15.97 1.70 -8.47
N ASP A 462 15.21 1.38 -9.51
CA ASP A 462 13.76 1.36 -9.48
C ASP A 462 13.20 0.45 -8.36
N GLY A 463 12.24 0.98 -7.59
CA GLY A 463 11.62 0.29 -6.46
C GLY A 463 10.84 -0.96 -6.87
N SER A 464 10.27 -0.97 -8.08
CA SER A 464 9.44 -2.07 -8.60
C SER A 464 10.24 -3.33 -8.91
N LEU A 465 11.57 -3.25 -8.95
CA LEU A 465 12.43 -4.43 -9.10
C LEU A 465 12.30 -5.38 -7.91
N ARG A 466 12.00 -4.88 -6.70
CA ARG A 466 11.85 -5.72 -5.49
C ARG A 466 10.52 -5.55 -4.77
N THR A 467 10.10 -4.30 -4.56
CA THR A 467 8.94 -3.98 -3.72
C THR A 467 8.10 -2.86 -4.33
N ASP A 468 7.25 -3.21 -5.31
CA ASP A 468 6.32 -2.23 -5.93
C ASP A 468 5.35 -1.62 -4.90
N ILE A 469 4.80 -2.45 -4.00
CA ILE A 469 3.85 -2.00 -2.95
C ILE A 469 4.34 -2.45 -1.56
N PRO A 470 4.96 -1.57 -0.77
CA PRO A 470 5.62 -1.93 0.48
C PRO A 470 4.65 -2.03 1.67
N LEU A 471 3.65 -2.92 1.60
CA LEU A 471 2.59 -3.04 2.62
C LEU A 471 3.14 -3.27 4.04
N LYS A 472 4.18 -4.11 4.19
CA LYS A 472 4.81 -4.41 5.49
C LYS A 472 5.45 -3.16 6.10
N ALA A 473 6.20 -2.40 5.31
CA ALA A 473 6.82 -1.15 5.77
C ALA A 473 5.77 -0.07 6.11
N LEU A 474 4.68 0.02 5.34
CA LEU A 474 3.58 0.94 5.64
C LEU A 474 2.86 0.58 6.95
N ASN A 475 2.70 -0.73 7.22
CA ASN A 475 2.13 -1.20 8.47
C ASN A 475 3.06 -0.85 9.66
N ILE A 476 4.36 -1.10 9.52
CA ILE A 476 5.34 -0.82 10.58
C ILE A 476 5.46 0.68 10.89
N HIS A 477 5.53 1.54 9.86
CA HIS A 477 5.78 2.97 10.08
C HIS A 477 4.53 3.78 10.38
N PHE A 478 3.36 3.37 9.88
CA PHE A 478 2.15 4.20 9.92
C PHE A 478 0.87 3.44 10.30
N ASN A 479 0.99 2.23 10.85
CA ASN A 479 -0.14 1.37 11.22
C ASN A 479 -1.17 1.20 10.07
N VAL A 480 -0.68 1.12 8.83
CA VAL A 480 -1.56 0.93 7.67
C VAL A 480 -2.06 -0.51 7.63
N ASN A 481 -3.38 -0.67 7.66
CA ASN A 481 -4.03 -1.97 7.53
C ASN A 481 -5.10 -1.99 6.42
N PHE A 482 -5.47 -0.82 5.89
CA PHE A 482 -6.36 -0.69 4.75
C PHE A 482 -5.60 -0.08 3.56
N SER A 483 -5.32 -0.90 2.55
CA SER A 483 -4.55 -0.46 1.37
C SER A 483 -5.45 -0.31 0.14
N ILE A 484 -5.45 0.88 -0.44
CA ILE A 484 -6.06 1.18 -1.73
C ILE A 484 -4.96 1.14 -2.77
N VAL A 485 -4.86 0.05 -3.52
CA VAL A 485 -3.84 -0.12 -4.55
C VAL A 485 -4.41 0.30 -5.91
N SER A 486 -3.78 1.28 -6.56
CA SER A 486 -3.98 1.50 -7.99
C SER A 486 -2.91 0.73 -8.75
N GLN A 487 -3.32 -0.34 -9.44
CA GLN A 487 -2.41 -1.24 -10.15
C GLN A 487 -2.46 -0.94 -11.65
N VAL A 488 -1.36 -0.48 -12.23
CA VAL A 488 -1.27 -0.09 -13.66
C VAL A 488 -0.12 -0.78 -14.40
N ASN A 489 0.67 -1.60 -13.72
CA ASN A 489 1.77 -2.34 -14.33
C ASN A 489 1.27 -3.17 -15.54
N PRO A 490 1.87 -2.97 -16.73
CA PRO A 490 1.41 -3.60 -17.96
C PRO A 490 1.53 -5.13 -17.93
N HIS A 491 2.53 -5.64 -17.20
CA HIS A 491 2.81 -7.07 -17.10
C HIS A 491 1.78 -7.83 -16.23
N ILE A 492 1.19 -7.16 -15.23
CA ILE A 492 0.23 -7.74 -14.27
C ILE A 492 -1.18 -7.74 -14.84
N ASN A 493 -1.48 -6.70 -15.61
CA ASN A 493 -2.78 -6.46 -16.22
C ASN A 493 -3.34 -7.71 -16.93
N LEU A 494 -2.46 -8.49 -17.57
CA LEU A 494 -2.82 -9.75 -18.24
C LEU A 494 -3.31 -10.84 -17.27
N PHE A 495 -2.79 -10.90 -16.04
CA PHE A 495 -3.05 -11.96 -15.06
C PHE A 495 -4.10 -11.60 -14.00
N PHE A 496 -4.68 -10.40 -14.08
CA PHE A 496 -5.71 -10.00 -13.14
C PHE A 496 -7.07 -10.62 -13.51
N PHE A 497 -7.54 -11.52 -12.65
CA PHE A 497 -8.87 -12.12 -12.72
C PHE A 497 -9.42 -12.21 -11.31
N SER A 498 -10.64 -11.72 -11.14
CA SER A 498 -11.40 -11.87 -9.89
C SER A 498 -12.53 -12.87 -10.16
N PRO A 499 -12.38 -14.14 -9.75
CA PRO A 499 -13.35 -15.20 -10.08
C PRO A 499 -14.75 -14.91 -9.53
N ARG A 500 -14.84 -14.19 -8.41
CA ARG A 500 -16.10 -13.77 -7.75
C ARG A 500 -16.39 -12.27 -7.87
N GLY A 501 -15.81 -11.62 -8.87
CA GLY A 501 -15.95 -10.17 -9.06
C GLY A 501 -15.08 -9.37 -8.10
N SER A 502 -15.15 -8.05 -8.24
CA SER A 502 -14.42 -7.09 -7.40
C SER A 502 -15.43 -6.09 -6.82
N PRO A 503 -15.08 -5.34 -5.75
CA PRO A 503 -15.95 -4.29 -5.24
C PRO A 503 -16.53 -3.39 -6.35
N GLY A 504 -17.85 -3.25 -6.38
CA GLY A 504 -18.63 -2.49 -7.38
C GLY A 504 -18.72 -3.12 -8.78
N ARG A 505 -18.21 -4.35 -8.97
CA ARG A 505 -18.26 -5.07 -10.25
C ARG A 505 -18.72 -6.52 -10.03
N PRO A 506 -20.03 -6.74 -9.83
CA PRO A 506 -20.58 -8.07 -9.66
C PRO A 506 -20.42 -8.94 -10.88
N VAL A 507 -20.27 -10.26 -10.65
CA VAL A 507 -20.13 -11.20 -11.76
C VAL A 507 -21.39 -11.24 -12.60
N THR A 508 -21.19 -11.49 -13.88
CA THR A 508 -22.30 -11.52 -14.83
C THR A 508 -23.21 -12.73 -14.62
N HIS A 509 -22.64 -13.83 -14.15
CA HIS A 509 -23.27 -15.13 -13.99
C HIS A 509 -24.11 -15.21 -12.69
N ARG A 510 -25.28 -15.88 -12.75
CA ARG A 510 -26.21 -16.07 -11.62
C ARG A 510 -26.46 -14.80 -10.80
N LYS A 511 -26.75 -13.68 -11.47
CA LYS A 511 -27.06 -12.38 -10.85
C LYS A 511 -26.01 -11.94 -9.80
N GLY A 512 -24.72 -11.97 -10.13
CA GLY A 512 -23.66 -11.50 -9.20
C GLY A 512 -23.08 -12.57 -8.29
N ARG A 513 -23.76 -13.72 -8.14
CA ARG A 513 -23.44 -14.72 -7.10
C ARG A 513 -22.66 -15.94 -7.60
N GLY A 514 -22.36 -15.95 -8.89
CA GLY A 514 -21.67 -17.07 -9.56
C GLY A 514 -20.16 -16.93 -9.60
N TRP A 515 -19.55 -17.85 -10.34
CA TRP A 515 -18.16 -17.73 -10.78
C TRP A 515 -18.13 -17.11 -12.17
N ARG A 516 -17.14 -16.24 -12.40
CA ARG A 516 -16.94 -15.60 -13.70
C ARG A 516 -16.58 -16.65 -14.76
N GLY A 517 -17.36 -16.73 -15.82
CA GLY A 517 -17.23 -17.80 -16.83
C GLY A 517 -17.66 -19.19 -16.36
N GLY A 518 -18.41 -19.26 -15.25
CA GLY A 518 -18.79 -20.53 -14.62
C GLY A 518 -17.69 -21.11 -13.73
N PHE A 519 -18.04 -22.16 -12.96
CA PHE A 519 -17.11 -22.80 -12.02
C PHE A 519 -15.90 -23.37 -12.75
N LEU A 520 -16.13 -24.16 -13.82
CA LEU A 520 -15.06 -24.81 -14.57
C LEU A 520 -14.06 -23.80 -15.18
N GLY A 521 -14.56 -22.73 -15.81
CA GLY A 521 -13.71 -21.70 -16.40
C GLY A 521 -12.86 -20.97 -15.35
N SER A 522 -13.47 -20.63 -14.21
CA SER A 522 -12.74 -20.04 -13.08
C SER A 522 -11.72 -21.00 -12.47
N THR A 523 -12.04 -22.30 -12.35
CA THR A 523 -11.10 -23.32 -11.84
C THR A 523 -9.89 -23.45 -12.74
N ILE A 524 -10.08 -23.60 -14.05
CA ILE A 524 -8.97 -23.72 -15.01
C ILE A 524 -8.10 -22.46 -14.97
N GLU A 525 -8.70 -21.27 -14.97
CA GLU A 525 -7.96 -20.01 -14.90
C GLU A 525 -7.11 -19.94 -13.62
N THR A 526 -7.70 -20.31 -12.48
CA THR A 526 -7.01 -20.28 -11.19
C THR A 526 -5.88 -21.30 -11.15
N SER A 527 -6.11 -22.53 -11.59
CA SER A 527 -5.09 -23.60 -11.64
C SER A 527 -3.92 -23.22 -12.54
N VAL A 528 -4.19 -22.74 -13.76
CA VAL A 528 -3.14 -22.34 -14.70
C VAL A 528 -2.35 -21.15 -14.16
N LYS A 529 -3.02 -20.18 -13.53
CA LYS A 529 -2.36 -19.03 -12.90
C LYS A 529 -1.44 -19.45 -11.75
N LEU A 530 -1.90 -20.34 -10.87
CA LEU A 530 -1.08 -20.87 -9.77
C LEU A 530 0.11 -21.68 -10.29
N ASP A 531 -0.08 -22.49 -11.33
CA ASP A 531 1.02 -23.21 -11.95
C ASP A 531 2.03 -22.26 -12.59
N LEU A 532 1.59 -21.21 -13.27
CA LEU A 532 2.49 -20.20 -13.84
C LEU A 532 3.35 -19.54 -12.74
N GLN A 533 2.73 -19.16 -11.61
CA GLN A 533 3.44 -18.62 -10.45
C GLN A 533 4.44 -19.64 -9.88
N LYS A 534 4.05 -20.91 -9.76
CA LYS A 534 4.93 -22.00 -9.30
C LYS A 534 6.17 -22.12 -10.19
N TYR A 535 6.01 -22.17 -11.51
CA TYR A 535 7.15 -22.30 -12.43
C TYR A 535 8.02 -21.04 -12.49
N LEU A 536 7.44 -19.85 -12.36
CA LEU A 536 8.22 -18.61 -12.17
C LEU A 536 9.03 -18.64 -10.86
N LYS A 537 8.46 -19.15 -9.77
CA LYS A 537 9.19 -19.36 -8.51
C LYS A 537 10.32 -20.38 -8.70
N ILE A 538 10.08 -21.51 -9.38
CA ILE A 538 11.13 -22.51 -9.67
C ILE A 538 12.30 -21.85 -10.43
N LEU A 539 11.97 -21.06 -11.45
CA LEU A 539 12.97 -20.36 -12.26
C LEU A 539 13.83 -19.39 -11.43
N ARG A 540 13.22 -18.75 -10.42
CA ARG A 540 13.91 -17.88 -9.46
C ARG A 540 14.80 -18.67 -8.49
N HIS A 541 14.25 -19.63 -7.75
CA HIS A 541 14.99 -20.31 -6.66
C HIS A 541 16.12 -21.18 -7.19
N LEU A 542 15.99 -21.72 -8.40
CA LEU A 542 17.08 -22.44 -9.08
C LEU A 542 18.07 -21.50 -9.80
N GLU A 543 17.90 -20.18 -9.65
CA GLU A 543 18.69 -19.14 -10.32
C GLU A 543 18.85 -19.35 -11.83
N LEU A 544 17.85 -19.95 -12.47
CA LEU A 544 17.90 -20.31 -13.88
C LEU A 544 17.82 -19.07 -14.79
N LEU A 545 17.23 -17.98 -14.31
CA LEU A 545 17.17 -16.76 -15.11
C LEU A 545 18.57 -16.16 -15.32
N PRO A 546 18.92 -15.76 -16.56
CA PRO A 546 20.03 -14.86 -16.75
C PRO A 546 19.73 -13.55 -15.99
N ARG A 547 20.78 -12.91 -15.44
CA ARG A 547 20.69 -11.60 -14.79
C ARG A 547 21.08 -10.50 -15.79
N PRO A 548 20.24 -10.13 -16.78
CA PRO A 548 20.58 -9.07 -17.71
C PRO A 548 20.81 -7.77 -16.92
N LEU A 549 21.92 -7.11 -17.22
CA LEU A 549 22.40 -5.92 -16.50
C LEU A 549 22.72 -6.16 -15.00
N GLY A 550 22.99 -7.42 -14.63
CA GLY A 550 23.38 -7.79 -13.26
C GLY A 550 22.26 -7.56 -12.24
N GLN A 551 21.01 -7.74 -12.66
CA GLN A 551 19.82 -7.57 -11.84
C GLN A 551 18.87 -8.75 -11.97
N ASP A 552 18.17 -9.03 -10.87
CA ASP A 552 17.15 -10.07 -10.79
C ASP A 552 15.80 -9.48 -11.18
N TRP A 553 15.29 -9.88 -12.35
CA TRP A 553 14.00 -9.43 -12.89
C TRP A 553 12.83 -10.34 -12.49
N SER A 554 13.13 -11.41 -11.75
CA SER A 554 12.15 -12.43 -11.35
C SER A 554 11.08 -11.89 -10.39
N GLU A 555 11.47 -10.97 -9.50
CA GLU A 555 10.59 -10.40 -8.48
C GLU A 555 9.47 -9.55 -9.07
N ILE A 556 9.68 -8.95 -10.24
CA ILE A 556 8.67 -8.19 -10.98
C ILE A 556 7.41 -9.02 -11.24
N TRP A 557 7.49 -10.36 -11.31
CA TRP A 557 6.32 -11.20 -11.55
C TRP A 557 5.75 -11.84 -10.28
N LEU A 558 6.57 -11.93 -9.22
CA LEU A 558 6.26 -12.70 -8.02
C LEU A 558 5.76 -11.85 -6.85
N GLN A 559 5.90 -10.53 -6.94
CA GLN A 559 5.45 -9.59 -5.92
C GLN A 559 3.92 -9.62 -5.69
N ARG A 560 3.50 -9.16 -4.51
CA ARG A 560 2.08 -9.00 -4.16
C ARG A 560 1.59 -7.66 -4.71
N PHE A 561 0.58 -7.74 -5.58
CA PHE A 561 0.09 -6.59 -6.34
C PHE A 561 -1.32 -6.13 -5.97
N SER A 562 -1.92 -6.73 -4.94
CA SER A 562 -3.28 -6.45 -4.50
C SER A 562 -3.32 -6.01 -3.04
N GLY A 563 -4.05 -4.92 -2.78
CA GLY A 563 -4.41 -4.47 -1.44
C GLY A 563 -5.85 -4.87 -1.08
N THR A 564 -6.34 -4.33 0.04
CA THR A 564 -7.75 -4.51 0.48
C THR A 564 -8.72 -4.07 -0.61
N VAL A 565 -8.40 -2.96 -1.28
CA VAL A 565 -9.11 -2.42 -2.42
C VAL A 565 -8.10 -2.28 -3.56
N THR A 566 -8.34 -2.96 -4.69
CA THR A 566 -7.44 -2.87 -5.86
C THR A 566 -8.19 -2.28 -7.04
N ILE A 567 -7.80 -1.07 -7.43
CA ILE A 567 -8.32 -0.32 -8.56
C ILE A 567 -7.48 -0.66 -9.78
N TRP A 568 -8.14 -1.14 -10.83
CA TRP A 568 -7.48 -1.52 -12.08
C TRP A 568 -8.05 -0.72 -13.26
N PRO A 569 -7.34 0.33 -13.73
CA PRO A 569 -7.65 1.06 -14.94
C PRO A 569 -7.53 0.17 -16.19
N LYS A 570 -8.50 0.27 -17.11
CA LYS A 570 -8.48 -0.52 -18.35
C LYS A 570 -7.60 0.15 -19.40
N SER A 571 -6.44 -0.44 -19.68
CA SER A 571 -5.57 0.01 -20.76
C SER A 571 -6.09 -0.39 -22.14
N VAL A 572 -5.63 0.31 -23.18
CA VAL A 572 -5.85 -0.09 -24.58
C VAL A 572 -4.53 -0.47 -25.25
N LEU A 573 -4.61 -1.17 -26.38
CA LEU A 573 -3.42 -1.62 -27.12
C LEU A 573 -2.49 -0.48 -27.52
N SER A 574 -3.03 0.70 -27.86
CA SER A 574 -2.21 1.87 -28.19
C SER A 574 -1.36 2.38 -27.03
N ASP A 575 -1.69 2.03 -25.78
CA ASP A 575 -0.91 2.44 -24.61
C ASP A 575 0.37 1.63 -24.48
N PHE A 576 0.35 0.36 -24.88
CA PHE A 576 1.56 -0.46 -24.92
C PHE A 576 2.56 0.07 -25.95
N TRP A 577 2.08 0.52 -27.11
CA TRP A 577 2.93 1.16 -28.12
C TRP A 577 3.52 2.48 -27.63
N ASN A 578 2.72 3.24 -26.88
CA ASN A 578 3.07 4.56 -26.39
C ASN A 578 3.73 4.56 -25.00
N ILE A 579 4.17 3.40 -24.51
CA ILE A 579 4.62 3.21 -23.13
C ILE A 579 5.78 4.15 -22.71
N LEU A 580 6.63 4.53 -23.66
CA LEU A 580 7.75 5.47 -23.47
C LEU A 580 7.62 6.66 -24.43
N SER A 581 6.44 7.29 -24.45
CA SER A 581 6.14 8.50 -25.22
C SER A 581 5.36 9.49 -24.36
N ASP A 582 5.52 10.79 -24.61
CA ASP A 582 4.77 11.82 -23.89
C ASP A 582 3.28 11.82 -24.28
N PRO A 583 2.36 12.02 -23.32
CA PRO A 583 0.93 12.03 -23.61
C PRO A 583 0.51 13.31 -24.33
N SER A 584 -0.34 13.18 -25.35
CA SER A 584 -1.12 14.32 -25.82
C SER A 584 -2.19 14.67 -24.79
N PRO A 585 -2.67 15.93 -24.74
CA PRO A 585 -3.77 16.33 -23.87
C PRO A 585 -5.01 15.44 -24.02
N GLN A 586 -5.35 15.02 -25.24
CA GLN A 586 -6.48 14.12 -25.50
C GLN A 586 -6.22 12.70 -24.96
N ARG A 587 -4.98 12.22 -25.05
CA ARG A 587 -4.59 10.91 -24.49
C ARG A 587 -4.65 10.94 -22.96
N LEU A 588 -4.19 12.04 -22.35
CA LEU A 588 -4.27 12.23 -20.91
C LEU A 588 -5.71 12.39 -20.43
N ASP A 589 -6.56 13.13 -21.15
CA ASP A 589 -7.99 13.25 -20.86
C ASP A 589 -8.67 11.87 -20.79
N ARG A 590 -8.40 11.02 -21.80
CA ARG A 590 -8.87 9.63 -21.80
C ARG A 590 -8.35 8.85 -20.58
N MET A 591 -7.08 8.98 -20.23
CA MET A 591 -6.48 8.29 -19.07
C MET A 591 -7.09 8.77 -17.75
N LEU A 592 -7.30 10.08 -17.57
CA LEU A 592 -8.00 10.68 -16.45
C LEU A 592 -9.42 10.13 -16.32
N MET A 593 -10.17 10.10 -17.41
CA MET A 593 -11.55 9.59 -17.44
C MET A 593 -11.62 8.09 -17.12
N VAL A 594 -10.70 7.29 -17.66
CA VAL A 594 -10.65 5.85 -17.37
C VAL A 594 -10.23 5.58 -15.92
N GLY A 595 -9.27 6.34 -15.39
CA GLY A 595 -8.88 6.25 -13.98
C GLY A 595 -10.04 6.54 -13.03
N GLN A 596 -10.78 7.64 -13.27
CA GLN A 596 -11.97 8.00 -12.50
C GLN A 596 -13.04 6.90 -12.54
N ARG A 597 -13.39 6.43 -13.76
CA ARG A 597 -14.36 5.35 -13.97
C ARG A 597 -13.98 4.02 -13.34
N SER A 598 -12.68 3.75 -13.21
CA SER A 598 -12.22 2.54 -12.52
C SER A 598 -12.27 2.67 -11.00
N CYS A 599 -12.20 3.88 -10.46
CA CYS A 599 -12.30 4.16 -9.02
C CYS A 599 -13.76 4.19 -8.52
N TRP A 600 -14.70 4.78 -9.28
CA TRP A 600 -16.10 4.94 -8.86
C TRP A 600 -16.79 3.70 -8.27
N PRO A 601 -16.62 2.48 -8.83
CA PRO A 601 -17.22 1.27 -8.26
C PRO A 601 -16.79 0.95 -6.82
N GLN A 602 -15.57 1.34 -6.46
CA GLN A 602 -14.97 1.03 -5.16
C GLN A 602 -15.13 2.19 -4.18
N LEU A 603 -15.60 3.35 -4.66
CA LEU A 603 -15.65 4.59 -3.90
C LEU A 603 -16.55 4.49 -2.66
N ARG A 604 -17.70 3.79 -2.74
CA ARG A 604 -18.57 3.56 -1.56
C ARG A 604 -17.90 2.70 -0.50
N PHE A 605 -17.10 1.72 -0.90
CA PHE A 605 -16.35 0.90 0.06
C PHE A 605 -15.28 1.74 0.76
N ILE A 606 -14.53 2.53 -0.01
CA ILE A 606 -13.51 3.44 0.53
C ILE A 606 -14.15 4.48 1.44
N SER A 607 -15.25 5.11 1.03
CA SER A 607 -15.97 6.13 1.81
C SER A 607 -16.43 5.59 3.15
N ASN A 608 -16.97 4.37 3.19
CA ASN A 608 -17.40 3.71 4.42
C ASN A 608 -16.27 3.53 5.45
N ARG A 609 -15.08 3.17 4.98
CA ARG A 609 -13.85 3.08 5.79
C ARG A 609 -13.38 4.47 6.26
N MET A 610 -13.26 5.40 5.31
CA MET A 610 -12.76 6.76 5.56
C MET A 610 -13.68 7.58 6.48
N LYS A 611 -14.99 7.29 6.48
CA LYS A 611 -15.97 7.96 7.35
C LYS A 611 -15.63 7.82 8.83
N VAL A 612 -15.26 6.61 9.26
CA VAL A 612 -14.86 6.32 10.65
C VAL A 612 -13.45 6.85 10.91
N GLU A 613 -12.50 6.57 10.01
CA GLU A 613 -11.11 7.02 10.15
C GLU A 613 -11.00 8.54 10.29
N ARG A 614 -11.76 9.32 9.52
CA ARG A 614 -11.74 10.79 9.57
C ARG A 614 -12.18 11.32 10.93
N VAL A 615 -13.17 10.70 11.57
CA VAL A 615 -13.61 11.11 12.92
C VAL A 615 -12.52 10.82 13.94
N ILE A 616 -11.85 9.66 13.83
CA ILE A 616 -10.73 9.28 14.70
C ILE A 616 -9.56 10.27 14.56
N LEU A 617 -9.15 10.58 13.33
CA LEU A 617 -8.06 11.52 13.05
C LEU A 617 -8.41 12.95 13.51
N ASN A 618 -9.66 13.37 13.36
CA ASN A 618 -10.12 14.66 13.88
C ASN A 618 -10.06 14.70 15.42
N GLY A 619 -10.36 13.59 16.08
CA GLY A 619 -10.20 13.43 17.53
C GLY A 619 -8.77 13.63 18.01
N LEU A 620 -7.81 13.04 17.29
CA LEU A 620 -6.38 13.21 17.57
C LEU A 620 -5.91 14.65 17.33
N ARG A 621 -6.38 15.30 16.27
CA ARG A 621 -5.99 16.69 15.95
C ARG A 621 -6.50 17.71 16.96
N LYS A 622 -7.77 17.60 17.38
CA LYS A 622 -8.36 18.52 18.36
C LYS A 622 -7.68 18.42 19.73
N GLY A 623 -7.20 17.23 20.08
CA GLY A 623 -6.54 16.95 21.35
C GLY A 623 -5.13 17.52 21.52
N GLY A 624 -4.54 18.07 20.45
CA GLY A 624 -3.16 18.57 20.44
C GLY A 624 -2.10 17.46 20.45
N PRO A 625 -0.83 17.79 20.13
CA PRO A 625 0.27 16.87 20.35
C PRO A 625 0.42 16.67 21.85
N ILE A 626 0.17 15.44 22.32
CA ILE A 626 0.70 15.03 23.63
C ILE A 626 2.22 15.09 23.49
N ASP A 627 2.88 15.69 24.48
CA ASP A 627 4.34 15.75 24.59
C ASP A 627 4.92 14.32 24.47
N ASP A 628 5.33 13.94 23.25
CA ASP A 628 5.89 12.61 22.93
C ASP A 628 7.30 12.41 23.54
N GLY A 629 7.66 13.22 24.55
CA GLY A 629 8.89 13.10 25.33
C GLY A 629 8.90 11.97 26.36
N GLN A 630 7.80 11.22 26.55
CA GLN A 630 7.75 10.15 27.58
C GLN A 630 7.26 8.77 27.14
N HIS A 631 6.77 8.58 25.91
CA HIS A 631 6.42 7.23 25.43
C HIS A 631 6.82 7.07 23.97
N VAL A 632 8.05 6.63 23.75
CA VAL A 632 8.30 5.66 22.66
C VAL A 632 7.45 4.45 23.03
N PRO A 633 6.50 3.99 22.19
CA PRO A 633 5.75 2.79 22.47
C PRO A 633 6.77 1.66 22.52
N ASP A 634 7.11 1.23 23.73
CA ASP A 634 7.96 0.09 23.96
C ASP A 634 7.05 -1.13 23.78
N PRO A 635 7.13 -1.85 22.65
CA PRO A 635 6.18 -2.92 22.33
C PRO A 635 6.13 -4.01 23.41
N ILE A 636 7.18 -4.11 24.22
CA ILE A 636 7.29 -4.99 25.37
C ILE A 636 6.38 -4.54 26.53
N HIS A 637 6.28 -3.24 26.79
CA HIS A 637 5.50 -2.72 27.91
C HIS A 637 3.99 -2.74 27.60
N GLU A 638 3.60 -2.54 26.33
CA GLU A 638 2.23 -2.70 25.88
C GLU A 638 1.79 -4.17 25.85
N GLN A 639 2.67 -5.09 25.43
CA GLN A 639 2.42 -6.53 25.59
C GLN A 639 2.25 -6.91 27.05
N GLN A 640 3.09 -6.41 27.96
CA GLN A 640 2.95 -6.66 29.40
C GLN A 640 1.69 -6.04 29.99
N ALA A 641 1.26 -4.86 29.54
CA ALA A 641 0.01 -4.23 29.97
C ALA A 641 -1.22 -5.01 29.48
N GLN A 642 -1.19 -5.50 28.22
CA GLN A 642 -2.22 -6.38 27.69
C GLN A 642 -2.24 -7.74 28.41
N GLU A 643 -1.08 -8.30 28.72
CA GLU A 643 -0.95 -9.57 29.44
C GLU A 643 -1.36 -9.44 30.92
N ALA A 644 -1.08 -8.31 31.56
CA ALA A 644 -1.54 -7.97 32.91
C ALA A 644 -3.06 -7.74 32.96
N LEU A 645 -3.65 -7.09 31.96
CA LEU A 645 -5.11 -6.96 31.78
C LEU A 645 -5.76 -8.33 31.55
N PHE A 646 -5.13 -9.21 30.77
CA PHE A 646 -5.57 -10.59 30.58
C PHE A 646 -5.45 -11.42 31.87
N ARG A 647 -4.39 -11.25 32.67
CA ARG A 647 -4.23 -11.92 33.98
C ARG A 647 -5.22 -11.41 35.02
N ALA A 648 -5.49 -10.11 35.07
CA ALA A 648 -6.48 -9.53 35.97
C ALA A 648 -7.90 -10.03 35.66
N ARG A 649 -8.20 -10.28 34.38
CA ARG A 649 -9.49 -10.86 33.92
C ARG A 649 -9.55 -12.39 34.01
N ARG A 650 -8.44 -13.08 34.27
CA ARG A 650 -8.33 -14.55 34.43
C ARG A 650 -8.36 -15.03 35.88
N ARG A 651 -8.86 -14.24 36.84
CA ARG A 651 -9.25 -14.80 38.15
C ARG A 651 -10.70 -15.29 38.10
N PRO A 652 -10.99 -16.57 37.81
CA PRO A 652 -12.19 -17.19 38.32
C PRO A 652 -12.03 -17.32 39.84
N GLY A 653 -13.11 -17.13 40.59
CA GLY A 653 -13.11 -17.26 42.05
C GLY A 653 -12.44 -18.57 42.48
N LEU A 654 -11.40 -18.45 43.31
CA LEU A 654 -10.95 -19.55 44.14
C LEU A 654 -11.80 -19.50 45.40
N ASP A 655 -12.69 -20.48 45.50
CA ASP A 655 -13.35 -20.86 46.72
C ASP A 655 -12.38 -21.60 47.65
N GLN A 656 -12.52 -21.28 48.94
CA GLN A 656 -12.43 -22.16 50.10
C GLN A 656 -11.05 -22.64 50.59
N ASP A 657 -10.62 -22.01 51.69
CA ASP A 657 -10.03 -22.74 52.81
C ASP A 657 -11.13 -23.41 53.65
N THR A 658 -10.83 -24.66 53.98
CA THR A 658 -11.61 -25.68 54.66
C THR A 658 -11.80 -25.44 56.16
N SER A 659 -13.02 -25.66 56.69
CA SER A 659 -13.23 -26.52 57.88
C SER A 659 -14.71 -26.86 58.14
N ALA A 660 -14.96 -28.17 58.12
CA ALA A 660 -15.82 -28.98 58.99
C ALA A 660 -17.34 -28.73 59.15
N THR A 661 -18.09 -29.73 58.65
CA THR A 661 -19.16 -30.53 59.30
C THR A 661 -20.60 -29.98 59.47
N ASP A 662 -21.51 -30.80 58.93
CA ASP A 662 -22.86 -31.21 59.38
C ASP A 662 -24.12 -30.44 58.91
N ASP A 663 -24.69 -31.01 57.83
CA ASP A 663 -26.06 -31.56 57.68
C ASP A 663 -27.36 -30.81 58.01
N GLU A 664 -28.29 -30.97 57.05
CA GLU A 664 -29.76 -30.99 57.09
C GLU A 664 -30.57 -29.68 57.32
N HIS A 665 -31.19 -29.15 56.25
CA HIS A 665 -32.66 -29.22 56.01
C HIS A 665 -33.18 -28.28 54.89
N LEU A 666 -33.89 -28.90 53.93
CA LEU A 666 -35.19 -28.53 53.32
C LEU A 666 -35.41 -27.24 52.46
N ASN A 667 -35.93 -27.52 51.24
CA ASN A 667 -36.94 -26.80 50.44
C ASN A 667 -36.56 -25.58 49.57
N ALA A 668 -36.42 -25.80 48.24
CA ALA A 668 -37.26 -25.23 47.16
C ALA A 668 -36.61 -25.45 45.76
N PRO A 669 -37.35 -25.82 44.69
CA PRO A 669 -36.79 -25.95 43.36
C PRO A 669 -36.82 -24.60 42.64
N HIS A 670 -35.68 -23.91 42.60
CA HIS A 670 -35.46 -22.80 41.66
C HIS A 670 -34.73 -23.29 40.42
N SER A 671 -35.44 -23.27 39.29
CA SER A 671 -34.90 -23.37 37.93
C SER A 671 -33.75 -22.37 37.77
N PRO A 672 -32.58 -22.75 37.22
CA PRO A 672 -31.48 -21.81 37.06
C PRO A 672 -31.84 -20.83 35.94
N ALA A 673 -32.04 -19.57 36.33
CA ALA A 673 -32.10 -18.45 35.41
C ALA A 673 -30.81 -18.45 34.57
N ARG A 674 -30.97 -18.55 33.24
CA ARG A 674 -29.89 -18.34 32.27
C ARG A 674 -29.25 -16.99 32.56
N ARG A 675 -28.04 -16.99 33.13
CA ARG A 675 -27.21 -15.78 33.26
C ARG A 675 -27.02 -15.21 31.85
N HIS A 676 -27.56 -14.03 31.61
CA HIS A 676 -27.25 -13.22 30.45
C HIS A 676 -25.77 -12.85 30.53
N SER A 677 -24.92 -13.47 29.69
CA SER A 677 -23.58 -12.94 29.44
C SER A 677 -23.75 -11.54 28.84
N THR A 678 -23.01 -10.57 29.37
CA THR A 678 -23.04 -9.23 28.78
C THR A 678 -22.37 -9.31 27.41
N ILE A 679 -22.93 -8.65 26.40
CA ILE A 679 -22.39 -8.70 25.02
C ILE A 679 -20.92 -8.25 24.98
N ILE A 680 -20.50 -7.40 25.93
CA ILE A 680 -19.11 -7.02 26.14
C ILE A 680 -18.25 -8.26 26.44
N GLU A 681 -18.66 -9.17 27.31
CA GLU A 681 -17.93 -10.43 27.57
C GLU A 681 -17.86 -11.32 26.33
N GLU A 682 -18.95 -11.41 25.57
CA GLU A 682 -19.02 -12.23 24.35
C GLU A 682 -18.10 -11.66 23.25
N LEU A 683 -18.09 -10.33 23.06
CA LEU A 683 -17.21 -9.62 22.13
C LEU A 683 -15.75 -9.73 22.56
N THR A 684 -15.47 -9.70 23.86
CA THR A 684 -14.11 -9.87 24.40
C THR A 684 -13.61 -11.30 24.18
N ARG A 685 -14.49 -12.31 24.30
CA ARG A 685 -14.19 -13.71 23.96
C ARG A 685 -13.93 -13.94 22.48
N GLN A 686 -14.66 -13.25 21.59
CA GLN A 686 -14.48 -13.38 20.15
C GLN A 686 -13.23 -12.61 19.65
N ALA A 687 -12.87 -11.50 20.32
CA ALA A 687 -11.69 -10.72 19.99
C ALA A 687 -10.36 -11.47 20.19
N SER A 688 -10.31 -12.49 21.05
CA SER A 688 -9.10 -13.31 21.25
C SER A 688 -8.89 -14.42 20.20
N VAL A 689 -9.80 -14.57 19.24
CA VAL A 689 -9.80 -15.70 18.28
C VAL A 689 -9.60 -15.24 16.82
N LEU A 690 -9.40 -13.95 16.58
CA LEU A 690 -9.30 -13.39 15.23
C LEU A 690 -7.88 -12.90 14.92
N TRP A 691 -6.96 -13.85 14.79
CA TRP A 691 -5.76 -13.64 13.98
C TRP A 691 -6.08 -14.12 12.56
N ASN A 692 -5.90 -13.20 11.63
CA ASN A 692 -6.20 -13.38 10.22
C ASN A 692 -5.21 -14.39 9.63
N ASP A 693 -5.71 -15.49 9.05
CA ASP A 693 -4.95 -16.33 8.13
C ASP A 693 -4.63 -15.50 6.87
N HIS A 694 -3.61 -14.67 6.96
CA HIS A 694 -2.87 -14.26 5.78
C HIS A 694 -1.78 -15.30 5.55
N GLU A 695 -1.87 -15.93 4.36
CA GLU A 695 -0.90 -16.88 3.80
C GLU A 695 0.50 -16.61 4.34
N VAL A 696 1.04 -17.64 4.99
CA VAL A 696 2.40 -17.77 5.50
C VAL A 696 3.37 -17.08 4.52
N THR A 697 3.96 -15.98 4.97
CA THR A 697 5.20 -15.47 4.39
C THR A 697 6.30 -16.45 4.71
N GLU A 698 6.52 -17.42 3.83
CA GLU A 698 7.77 -18.17 3.78
C GLU A 698 8.87 -17.28 3.17
N GLY A 699 9.90 -17.02 3.98
CA GLY A 699 11.27 -16.74 3.53
C GLY A 699 11.56 -15.38 2.90
N GLU A 700 11.78 -14.37 3.74
CA GLU A 700 12.96 -13.51 3.57
C GLU A 700 13.98 -14.04 4.58
N GLU A 701 14.90 -14.89 4.10
CA GLU A 701 16.10 -15.23 4.86
C GLU A 701 16.99 -13.99 4.85
N ASP A 702 17.07 -13.32 6.00
CA ASP A 702 18.21 -12.46 6.29
C ASP A 702 19.48 -13.33 6.20
N PRO A 703 20.58 -12.83 5.60
CA PRO A 703 21.83 -13.57 5.63
C PRO A 703 22.25 -13.71 7.09
N VAL A 704 22.22 -14.95 7.59
CA VAL A 704 22.84 -15.35 8.84
C VAL A 704 24.29 -14.87 8.77
N THR A 705 24.60 -13.83 9.52
CA THR A 705 25.96 -13.54 9.94
C THR A 705 26.39 -14.74 10.78
N THR A 706 27.12 -15.66 10.15
CA THR A 706 27.94 -16.63 10.87
C THR A 706 29.00 -15.83 11.60
N ASP A 707 28.72 -15.57 12.88
CA ASP A 707 29.70 -15.17 13.87
C ASP A 707 30.59 -16.41 14.11
N GLU A 708 31.56 -16.62 13.22
CA GLU A 708 32.67 -17.52 13.49
C GLU A 708 33.58 -16.82 14.49
N GLY A 709 33.23 -16.98 15.77
CA GLY A 709 34.19 -16.91 16.85
C GLY A 709 35.18 -18.05 16.66
N GLU A 710 36.29 -17.77 15.97
CA GLU A 710 37.49 -18.58 16.01
C GLU A 710 37.97 -18.65 17.47
N ALA A 711 37.59 -19.73 18.14
CA ALA A 711 38.28 -20.23 19.31
C ALA A 711 39.62 -20.80 18.83
N ASP A 712 40.68 -20.00 18.96
CA ASP A 712 42.06 -20.48 18.93
C ASP A 712 42.23 -21.49 20.06
N GLY A 713 42.33 -22.76 19.67
CA GLY A 713 42.62 -23.91 20.53
C GLY A 713 43.31 -24.98 19.70
N ASP A 714 44.63 -24.95 19.74
CA ASP A 714 45.61 -26.04 19.61
C ASP A 714 45.25 -27.26 18.75
N ASP A 715 45.97 -27.38 17.62
CA ASP A 715 46.75 -28.54 17.16
C ASP A 715 46.69 -28.65 15.62
N ASP A 716 47.79 -28.31 14.94
CA ASP A 716 48.62 -29.35 14.31
C ASP A 716 49.80 -28.77 13.54
N MET A 717 50.96 -29.24 13.98
CA MET A 717 52.26 -29.28 13.31
C MET A 717 52.18 -29.53 11.80
N VAL A 718 52.79 -28.63 11.01
CA VAL A 718 53.31 -28.97 9.68
C VAL A 718 54.80 -28.70 9.61
N VAL A 719 55.50 -29.80 9.34
CA VAL A 719 56.91 -29.97 9.06
C VAL A 719 57.36 -29.19 7.82
N GLN A 720 58.43 -28.41 7.95
CA GLN A 720 59.46 -28.26 6.90
C GLN A 720 60.85 -28.31 7.55
N SER A 721 61.62 -29.34 7.19
CA SER A 721 63.06 -29.50 7.42
C SER A 721 63.85 -28.67 6.36
N PRO A 722 65.21 -28.65 6.23
CA PRO A 722 66.22 -29.60 6.75
C PRO A 722 67.56 -28.99 7.27
N ARG A 723 68.27 -29.80 8.07
CA ARG A 723 69.74 -29.90 8.30
C ARG A 723 69.92 -31.00 9.37
N ALA A 724 70.90 -31.89 9.43
CA ALA A 724 71.91 -32.50 8.57
C ALA A 724 72.64 -33.53 9.49
N MET A 725 73.11 -34.68 8.95
CA MET A 725 74.01 -35.70 9.59
C MET A 725 73.34 -36.58 10.66
N GLU A 726 73.51 -37.92 10.77
CA GLU A 726 74.40 -38.97 10.23
C GLU A 726 73.74 -40.35 10.55
N ASP A 727 73.95 -41.37 9.69
CA ASP A 727 74.18 -42.82 9.92
C ASP A 727 73.28 -43.64 10.90
N GLU A 728 72.95 -44.93 10.77
CA GLU A 728 73.01 -46.02 9.80
C GLU A 728 72.08 -47.13 10.37
N GLN A 729 71.49 -47.93 9.48
CA GLN A 729 71.02 -49.33 9.59
C GLN A 729 70.61 -49.98 10.95
N SER A 730 69.38 -50.52 10.92
CA SER A 730 68.86 -51.76 11.50
C SER A 730 69.75 -52.63 12.41
N ASP A 731 69.27 -52.86 13.64
CA ASP A 731 68.85 -54.18 14.18
C ASP A 731 67.80 -53.99 15.29
#